data_AF-X8ADF1-F1
#
_entry.id   AF-X8ADF1-F1
#
_cell.length_a   1.000
_cell.length_b   1.000
_cell.length_c   1.000
_cell.angle_alpha   90.00
_cell.angle_beta   90.00
_cell.angle_gamma   90.00
#
_symmetry.space_group_name_H-M   'P 1'
#
loop_
_entity.id
_entity.type
_entity.pdbx_description
1 polymer ?
#
loop_
_entity_poly.entity_id
_entity_poly.type
_entity_poly.pdbx_seq_one_letter_code
_entity_poly.pdbx_strand_id
1 'polypeptide(L)'
;MPIAINPEHQELADSVRALVARIAPSETLHEAMETEVQNPPPYWQAAAEQGLQGVHLAESVGGQGFGVLELAIVLAEFGYGAVPGPFVPSAIASALISAHDPDAKVLAGLASGAEIAAYGLNCCALTATRQGGSLVIRGELRAVPAAAQASLLVLPVAIDSGEAWVVLRADQLEIEPVKSLDPLRPIADVRANAVEVGDDVVLTNLSMGTAHALMTTLLSAEAIGVARWATDTASSYAKIREQFGRPIGQFQAIKHKCAEMIADTERATAAVWDAARAIDEARENRWDTAGSHVEFAAAVAATLAPAAAQRCAQDCIQVHGGIGFTWEHDTNVYYRRALMLAASFGRSSDYPQKVVDTATTTGMRAVDIDLDPETEKLRAEIRAEVAALKEIEREQRKVAIAEGGWVLPYLPKPWGRAAGPVEQIIIAQEFASGRVKRPQTGIATWIVPSIVAFGTEEQKQRFLPPTFRGEMIWCQLFSEPGAGSDLAGLSTKATRTDGGWRITGQKIWTTAAQFSQWGALLARTDPSAPKHSGITYFLLDMKSEGVDVKPLRELTGNAMFNTVYIDDVFVPDECVLGEVNRGWEVSRNTLTAERVSIGSSEANFLATLSQFVEFVRDGQFDQVAQHRAGQLIAEGHAAKVLNLRSTLLTLAGGDAMPSAAISKLLSMRTGQGYAEFAVSSFGTDAAIGDTDQLPGKWGEYLLASRATTIYGGTSEVQLNIIAERLLGLPRDP
;
A
#
# COMPACT_ATOMS: atom_id res chain seq x y z
N MET A 1 8.39 5.87 3.00
CA MET A 1 9.16 4.69 3.44
C MET A 1 9.76 4.01 2.22
N PRO A 2 10.99 3.47 2.31
CA PRO A 2 11.64 2.78 1.19
C PRO A 2 10.99 1.43 0.89
N ILE A 3 11.28 0.84 -0.28
CA ILE A 3 10.89 -0.56 -0.58
C ILE A 3 11.44 -1.50 0.49
N ALA A 4 12.64 -1.22 0.99
CA ALA A 4 13.33 -1.98 2.03
C ALA A 4 12.47 -2.22 3.27
N ILE A 5 12.41 -3.48 3.72
CA ILE A 5 11.65 -3.89 4.90
C ILE A 5 12.57 -4.45 5.98
N ASN A 6 13.33 -5.51 5.66
CA ASN A 6 14.19 -6.19 6.64
C ASN A 6 15.51 -5.41 6.88
N PRO A 7 16.30 -5.74 7.91
CA PRO A 7 17.53 -5.02 8.22
C PRO A 7 18.56 -5.00 7.07
N GLU A 8 18.74 -6.10 6.36
CA GLU A 8 19.69 -6.20 5.23
C GLU A 8 19.28 -5.27 4.08
N HIS A 9 17.99 -5.23 3.75
CA HIS A 9 17.42 -4.30 2.77
C HIS A 9 17.60 -2.84 3.20
N GLN A 10 17.46 -2.55 4.49
CA GLN A 10 17.65 -1.20 5.03
C GLN A 10 19.12 -0.77 4.94
N GLU A 11 20.06 -1.66 5.27
CA GLU A 11 21.50 -1.43 5.12
C GLU A 11 21.88 -1.17 3.66
N LEU A 12 21.33 -1.96 2.72
CA LEU A 12 21.49 -1.72 1.27
C LEU A 12 20.94 -0.34 0.88
N ALA A 13 19.71 -0.02 1.25
CA ALA A 13 19.08 1.26 0.92
C ALA A 13 19.87 2.45 1.48
N ASP A 14 20.35 2.37 2.72
CA ASP A 14 21.10 3.44 3.37
C ASP A 14 22.50 3.61 2.75
N SER A 15 23.17 2.51 2.40
CA SER A 15 24.44 2.54 1.67
C SER A 15 24.28 3.22 0.30
N VAL A 16 23.27 2.84 -0.47
CA VAL A 16 22.98 3.42 -1.79
C VAL A 16 22.58 4.89 -1.65
N ARG A 17 21.75 5.25 -0.67
CA ARG A 17 21.36 6.65 -0.41
C ARG A 17 22.58 7.51 -0.09
N ALA A 18 23.51 7.01 0.73
CA ALA A 18 24.74 7.71 1.05
C ALA A 18 25.63 7.90 -0.18
N LEU A 19 25.68 6.93 -1.10
CA LEU A 19 26.35 7.11 -2.40
C LEU A 19 25.64 8.18 -3.24
N VAL A 20 24.33 8.04 -3.44
CA VAL A 20 23.50 8.94 -4.24
C VAL A 20 23.65 10.40 -3.79
N ALA A 21 23.62 10.66 -2.48
CA ALA A 21 23.82 12.00 -1.92
C ALA A 21 25.20 12.61 -2.26
N ARG A 22 26.23 11.78 -2.48
CA ARG A 22 27.56 12.24 -2.91
C ARG A 22 27.68 12.45 -4.41
N ILE A 23 26.98 11.66 -5.21
CA ILE A 23 27.16 11.63 -6.68
C ILE A 23 26.12 12.47 -7.44
N ALA A 24 25.00 12.79 -6.81
CA ALA A 24 23.92 13.58 -7.38
C ALA A 24 23.45 14.69 -6.41
N PRO A 25 24.36 15.51 -5.84
CA PRO A 25 23.94 16.71 -5.13
C PRO A 25 23.26 17.69 -6.10
N SER A 26 22.47 18.63 -5.56
CA SER A 26 21.74 19.64 -6.34
C SER A 26 22.61 20.31 -7.42
N GLU A 27 23.83 20.72 -7.06
CA GLU A 27 24.80 21.33 -7.99
C GLU A 27 25.06 20.47 -9.24
N THR A 28 25.25 19.16 -9.06
CA THR A 28 25.44 18.21 -10.16
C THR A 28 24.18 18.05 -11.01
N LEU A 29 23.00 18.05 -10.37
CA LEU A 29 21.73 17.99 -11.11
C LEU A 29 21.57 19.22 -12.01
N HIS A 30 21.80 20.42 -11.48
CA HIS A 30 21.69 21.67 -12.25
C HIS A 30 22.78 21.80 -13.31
N GLU A 31 24.00 21.35 -13.06
CA GLU A 31 25.05 21.28 -14.09
C GLU A 31 24.63 20.35 -15.25
N ALA A 32 24.06 19.19 -14.93
CA ALA A 32 23.55 18.23 -15.92
C ALA A 32 22.28 18.71 -16.66
N MET A 33 21.64 19.80 -16.21
CA MET A 33 20.57 20.45 -16.98
C MET A 33 21.10 21.30 -18.15
N GLU A 34 22.29 21.86 -17.97
CA GLU A 34 22.93 22.76 -18.94
C GLU A 34 23.99 22.07 -19.79
N THR A 35 24.57 20.99 -19.27
CA THR A 35 25.67 20.26 -19.89
C THR A 35 25.35 18.79 -20.07
N GLU A 36 25.84 18.21 -21.15
CA GLU A 36 25.64 16.80 -21.43
C GLU A 36 26.37 15.93 -20.40
N VAL A 37 25.67 14.91 -19.89
CA VAL A 37 26.23 13.96 -18.92
C VAL A 37 27.39 13.19 -19.57
N GLN A 38 28.55 13.21 -18.93
CA GLN A 38 29.74 12.47 -19.38
C GLN A 38 29.43 10.98 -19.60
N ASN A 39 30.11 10.35 -20.56
CA ASN A 39 29.97 8.93 -20.85
C ASN A 39 31.34 8.21 -20.77
N PRO A 40 31.56 7.30 -19.80
CA PRO A 40 30.67 6.98 -18.69
C PRO A 40 30.54 8.15 -17.69
N PRO A 41 29.46 8.23 -16.88
CA PRO A 41 29.36 9.25 -15.84
C PRO A 41 30.46 9.13 -14.78
N PRO A 42 30.83 10.23 -14.09
CA PRO A 42 31.92 10.19 -13.11
C PRO A 42 31.73 9.18 -11.98
N TYR A 43 30.48 8.90 -11.60
CA TYR A 43 30.16 7.94 -10.53
C TYR A 43 30.20 6.48 -10.98
N TRP A 44 30.24 6.21 -12.29
CA TRP A 44 29.98 4.89 -12.88
C TRP A 44 30.87 3.81 -12.29
N GLN A 45 32.18 4.08 -12.25
CA GLN A 45 33.16 3.16 -11.70
C GLN A 45 32.98 2.93 -10.20
N ALA A 46 32.68 3.97 -9.43
CA ALA A 46 32.45 3.86 -7.99
C ALA A 46 31.19 3.05 -7.66
N ALA A 47 30.14 3.14 -8.49
CA ALA A 47 28.96 2.27 -8.37
C ALA A 47 29.32 0.80 -8.68
N ALA A 48 30.17 0.57 -9.69
CA ALA A 48 30.59 -0.78 -10.08
C ALA A 48 31.48 -1.43 -9.02
N GLU A 49 32.37 -0.67 -8.39
CA GLU A 49 33.20 -1.13 -7.28
C GLU A 49 32.39 -1.49 -6.03
N GLN A 50 31.21 -0.88 -5.85
CA GLN A 50 30.23 -1.27 -4.83
C GLN A 50 29.31 -2.42 -5.28
N GLY A 51 29.51 -2.94 -6.49
CA GLY A 51 28.74 -4.04 -7.07
C GLY A 51 27.30 -3.69 -7.45
N LEU A 52 26.93 -2.40 -7.52
CA LEU A 52 25.53 -1.99 -7.70
C LEU A 52 24.97 -2.38 -9.07
N GLN A 53 25.79 -2.35 -10.13
CA GLN A 53 25.41 -2.76 -11.48
C GLN A 53 25.12 -4.26 -11.59
N GLY A 54 25.72 -5.06 -10.70
CA GLY A 54 25.61 -6.52 -10.67
C GLY A 54 24.76 -7.06 -9.54
N VAL A 55 23.98 -6.24 -8.84
CA VAL A 55 23.27 -6.64 -7.61
C VAL A 55 22.37 -7.88 -7.83
N HIS A 56 21.57 -7.91 -8.90
CA HIS A 56 20.66 -9.01 -9.25
C HIS A 56 21.30 -10.11 -10.11
N LEU A 57 22.51 -9.86 -10.64
CA LEU A 57 23.19 -10.75 -11.56
C LEU A 57 23.84 -11.90 -10.80
N ALA A 58 23.95 -13.06 -11.46
CA ALA A 58 24.54 -14.25 -10.85
C ALA A 58 26.03 -14.05 -10.52
N GLU A 59 26.50 -14.72 -9.47
CA GLU A 59 27.92 -14.70 -9.09
C GLU A 59 28.84 -15.23 -10.21
N SER A 60 28.35 -16.15 -11.04
CA SER A 60 29.05 -16.73 -12.20
C SER A 60 29.50 -15.69 -13.24
N VAL A 61 28.80 -14.55 -13.31
CA VAL A 61 29.12 -13.42 -14.19
C VAL A 61 29.66 -12.21 -13.41
N GLY A 62 30.07 -12.42 -12.15
CA GLY A 62 30.63 -11.36 -11.29
C GLY A 62 29.59 -10.43 -10.66
N GLY A 63 28.32 -10.86 -10.61
CA GLY A 63 27.27 -10.18 -9.84
C GLY A 63 27.27 -10.56 -8.35
N GLN A 64 26.26 -10.09 -7.62
CA GLN A 64 26.10 -10.35 -6.18
C GLN A 64 25.08 -11.46 -5.87
N GLY A 65 24.35 -11.96 -6.87
CA GLY A 65 23.43 -13.08 -6.71
C GLY A 65 22.08 -12.75 -6.04
N PHE A 66 21.78 -11.48 -5.78
CA PHE A 66 20.49 -11.08 -5.22
C PHE A 66 19.34 -11.12 -6.25
N GLY A 67 18.15 -10.70 -5.81
CA GLY A 67 16.95 -10.64 -6.60
C GLY A 67 16.70 -9.29 -7.28
N VAL A 68 15.58 -9.25 -7.99
CA VAL A 68 14.97 -8.05 -8.55
C VAL A 68 14.45 -7.14 -7.44
N LEU A 69 14.09 -7.67 -6.28
CA LEU A 69 13.74 -6.87 -5.10
C LEU A 69 14.89 -5.98 -4.62
N GLU A 70 16.11 -6.53 -4.46
CA GLU A 70 17.28 -5.74 -4.09
C GLU A 70 17.63 -4.72 -5.17
N LEU A 71 17.52 -5.09 -6.45
CA LEU A 71 17.69 -4.14 -7.54
C LEU A 71 16.66 -3.01 -7.47
N ALA A 72 15.39 -3.31 -7.21
CA ALA A 72 14.34 -2.30 -7.07
C ALA A 72 14.64 -1.33 -5.91
N ILE A 73 15.20 -1.81 -4.80
CA ILE A 73 15.67 -0.94 -3.70
C ILE A 73 16.74 0.03 -4.20
N VAL A 74 17.76 -0.46 -4.94
CA VAL A 74 18.81 0.38 -5.52
C VAL A 74 18.20 1.42 -6.46
N LEU A 75 17.34 1.02 -7.39
CA LEU A 75 16.73 1.92 -8.36
C LEU A 75 15.81 2.97 -7.72
N ALA A 76 15.13 2.63 -6.62
CA ALA A 76 14.34 3.60 -5.86
C ALA A 76 15.21 4.68 -5.21
N GLU A 77 16.39 4.36 -4.72
CA GLU A 77 17.32 5.36 -4.18
C GLU A 77 17.99 6.18 -5.31
N PHE A 78 18.27 5.58 -6.47
CA PHE A 78 18.69 6.34 -7.67
C PHE A 78 17.61 7.30 -8.17
N GLY A 79 16.34 6.88 -8.13
CA GLY A 79 15.19 7.74 -8.42
C GLY A 79 15.02 8.85 -7.38
N TYR A 80 15.28 8.56 -6.10
CA TYR A 80 15.26 9.54 -5.01
C TYR A 80 16.31 10.65 -5.19
N GLY A 81 17.45 10.36 -5.79
CA GLY A 81 18.46 11.36 -6.12
C GLY A 81 18.39 11.92 -7.54
N ALA A 82 17.40 11.51 -8.35
CA ALA A 82 17.31 11.82 -9.78
C ALA A 82 18.62 11.61 -10.54
N VAL A 83 19.38 10.55 -10.19
CA VAL A 83 20.77 10.36 -10.64
C VAL A 83 20.85 10.46 -12.18
N PRO A 84 21.71 11.34 -12.73
CA PRO A 84 21.87 11.50 -14.18
C PRO A 84 22.51 10.28 -14.84
N GLY A 85 22.19 10.02 -16.12
CA GLY A 85 22.92 9.05 -16.94
C GLY A 85 22.29 7.65 -17.05
N PRO A 86 23.08 6.61 -17.38
CA PRO A 86 22.57 5.37 -17.93
C PRO A 86 22.38 4.24 -16.91
N PHE A 87 22.51 4.49 -15.59
CA PHE A 87 22.47 3.40 -14.59
C PHE A 87 21.15 2.61 -14.61
N VAL A 88 20.01 3.30 -14.52
CA VAL A 88 18.70 2.62 -14.55
C VAL A 88 18.46 1.91 -15.89
N PRO A 89 18.68 2.55 -17.07
CA PRO A 89 18.57 1.83 -18.34
C PRO A 89 19.46 0.60 -18.47
N SER A 90 20.71 0.69 -18.00
CA SER A 90 21.66 -0.43 -18.07
C SER A 90 21.29 -1.55 -17.11
N ALA A 91 20.76 -1.23 -15.92
CA ALA A 91 20.27 -2.23 -14.98
C ALA A 91 19.02 -2.96 -15.50
N ILE A 92 18.11 -2.25 -16.16
CA ILE A 92 16.94 -2.86 -16.82
C ILE A 92 17.41 -3.80 -17.94
N ALA A 93 18.30 -3.32 -18.82
CA ALA A 93 18.82 -4.14 -19.91
C ALA A 93 19.56 -5.40 -19.42
N SER A 94 20.36 -5.29 -18.36
CA SER A 94 21.03 -6.45 -17.76
C SER A 94 20.05 -7.43 -17.11
N ALA A 95 18.96 -6.94 -16.50
CA ALA A 95 17.90 -7.78 -15.97
C ALA A 95 17.17 -8.57 -17.08
N LEU A 96 16.92 -7.95 -18.25
CA LEU A 96 16.34 -8.62 -19.41
C LEU A 96 17.26 -9.74 -19.94
N ILE A 97 18.56 -9.45 -20.09
CA ILE A 97 19.55 -10.45 -20.53
C ILE A 97 19.64 -11.59 -19.49
N SER A 98 19.71 -11.26 -18.20
CA SER A 98 19.79 -12.26 -17.13
C SER A 98 18.54 -13.13 -17.03
N ALA A 99 17.37 -12.61 -17.40
CA ALA A 99 16.13 -13.39 -17.42
C ALA A 99 16.12 -14.43 -18.56
N HIS A 100 16.80 -14.13 -19.67
CA HIS A 100 17.01 -15.08 -20.76
C HIS A 100 18.03 -16.17 -20.39
N ASP A 101 19.20 -15.75 -19.91
CA ASP A 101 20.30 -16.61 -19.50
C ASP A 101 21.12 -15.92 -18.39
N PRO A 102 21.07 -16.42 -17.14
CA PRO A 102 21.80 -15.82 -16.02
C PRO A 102 23.32 -15.94 -16.15
N ASP A 103 23.81 -16.85 -17.01
CA ASP A 103 25.24 -17.09 -17.25
C ASP A 103 25.75 -16.46 -18.55
N ALA A 104 24.92 -15.62 -19.20
CA ALA A 104 25.28 -14.96 -20.45
C ALA A 104 26.57 -14.14 -20.28
N LYS A 105 27.61 -14.46 -21.06
CA LYS A 105 28.96 -13.87 -20.91
C LYS A 105 28.99 -12.33 -20.97
N VAL A 106 28.06 -11.74 -21.72
CA VAL A 106 27.93 -10.29 -21.85
C VAL A 106 27.60 -9.60 -20.51
N LEU A 107 26.95 -10.32 -19.59
CA LEU A 107 26.61 -9.82 -18.26
C LEU A 107 27.85 -9.47 -17.42
N ALA A 108 29.00 -10.12 -17.65
CA ALA A 108 30.23 -9.81 -16.91
C ALA A 108 30.76 -8.39 -17.21
N GLY A 109 30.60 -7.93 -18.45
CA GLY A 109 30.90 -6.54 -18.82
C GLY A 109 29.95 -5.54 -18.16
N LEU A 110 28.67 -5.90 -18.03
CA LEU A 110 27.66 -5.07 -17.38
C LEU A 110 27.83 -5.03 -15.86
N ALA A 111 28.11 -6.16 -15.22
CA ALA A 111 28.34 -6.27 -13.77
C ALA A 111 29.56 -5.45 -13.32
N SER A 112 30.65 -5.50 -14.10
CA SER A 112 31.89 -4.75 -13.82
C SER A 112 31.82 -3.27 -14.20
N GLY A 113 30.76 -2.83 -14.89
CA GLY A 113 30.65 -1.47 -15.45
C GLY A 113 31.52 -1.22 -16.67
N ALA A 114 32.19 -2.23 -17.24
CA ALA A 114 32.97 -2.10 -18.47
C ALA A 114 32.09 -1.84 -19.72
N GLU A 115 30.84 -2.30 -19.68
CA GLU A 115 29.85 -2.11 -20.74
C GLU A 115 28.64 -1.33 -20.19
N ILE A 116 27.99 -0.54 -21.05
CA ILE A 116 26.74 0.16 -20.74
C ILE A 116 25.67 -0.39 -21.68
N ALA A 117 24.53 -0.77 -21.13
CA ALA A 117 23.40 -1.24 -21.92
C ALA A 117 22.23 -0.26 -21.91
N ALA A 118 21.43 -0.31 -22.97
CA ALA A 118 20.15 0.37 -23.09
C ALA A 118 19.08 -0.65 -23.51
N TYR A 119 17.81 -0.25 -23.39
CA TYR A 119 16.67 -1.10 -23.72
C TYR A 119 15.62 -0.31 -24.52
N GLY A 120 14.91 -1.00 -25.41
CA GLY A 120 13.81 -0.45 -26.19
C GLY A 120 12.45 -0.76 -25.58
N LEU A 121 11.51 0.21 -25.61
CA LEU A 121 10.17 0.07 -25.01
C LEU A 121 9.07 -0.31 -26.00
N ASN A 122 9.13 0.17 -27.26
CA ASN A 122 8.05 -0.01 -28.22
C ASN A 122 8.28 -1.25 -29.10
N CYS A 123 7.35 -2.19 -29.07
CA CYS A 123 7.32 -3.29 -30.03
C CYS A 123 6.85 -2.82 -31.43
N CYS A 124 7.16 -3.61 -32.47
CA CYS A 124 6.80 -3.40 -33.88
C CYS A 124 7.54 -2.30 -34.67
N ALA A 125 8.42 -1.50 -34.07
CA ALA A 125 9.17 -0.48 -34.81
C ALA A 125 10.38 -1.04 -35.59
N LEU A 126 10.93 -2.15 -35.09
CA LEU A 126 11.94 -2.96 -35.75
C LEU A 126 11.31 -4.27 -36.24
N THR A 127 11.72 -4.70 -37.41
CA THR A 127 11.29 -5.96 -38.06
C THR A 127 12.52 -6.81 -38.35
N ALA A 128 12.40 -8.12 -38.20
CA ALA A 128 13.47 -9.08 -38.43
C ALA A 128 12.97 -10.20 -39.34
N THR A 129 13.59 -10.33 -40.52
CA THR A 129 13.26 -11.39 -41.48
C THR A 129 14.37 -12.43 -41.49
N ARG A 130 14.01 -13.71 -41.45
CA ARG A 130 15.00 -14.80 -41.52
C ARG A 130 15.48 -14.97 -42.96
N GLN A 131 16.80 -14.90 -43.16
CA GLN A 131 17.45 -15.12 -44.45
C GLN A 131 18.54 -16.20 -44.30
N GLY A 132 18.19 -17.45 -44.61
CA GLY A 132 19.08 -18.57 -44.33
C GLY A 132 19.24 -18.82 -42.83
N GLY A 133 20.47 -18.79 -42.33
CA GLY A 133 20.81 -19.01 -40.91
C GLY A 133 20.87 -17.75 -40.05
N SER A 134 20.58 -16.56 -40.62
CA SER A 134 20.67 -15.27 -39.95
C SER A 134 19.32 -14.52 -39.94
N LEU A 135 19.18 -13.61 -39.01
CA LEU A 135 18.09 -12.63 -38.94
C LEU A 135 18.60 -11.30 -39.50
N VAL A 136 17.84 -10.71 -40.41
CA VAL A 136 18.11 -9.38 -40.97
C VAL A 136 17.14 -8.38 -40.39
N ILE A 137 17.65 -7.44 -39.59
CA ILE A 137 16.88 -6.49 -38.80
C ILE A 137 16.82 -5.13 -39.52
N ARG A 138 15.61 -4.57 -39.62
CA ARG A 138 15.33 -3.28 -40.26
C ARG A 138 14.30 -2.47 -39.47
N GLY A 139 14.48 -1.16 -39.43
CA GLY A 139 13.49 -0.22 -38.90
C GLY A 139 14.11 0.86 -38.03
N GLU A 140 13.26 1.59 -37.33
CA GLU A 140 13.66 2.69 -36.45
C GLU A 140 12.86 2.64 -35.15
N LEU A 141 13.57 2.58 -34.03
CA LEU A 141 13.00 2.72 -32.70
C LEU A 141 13.33 4.10 -32.15
N ARG A 142 12.33 4.83 -31.67
CA ARG A 142 12.50 6.22 -31.22
C ARG A 142 12.58 6.34 -29.71
N ALA A 143 13.25 7.40 -29.25
CA ALA A 143 13.36 7.78 -27.85
C ALA A 143 13.90 6.66 -26.93
N VAL A 144 14.92 5.94 -27.38
CA VAL A 144 15.56 4.86 -26.61
C VAL A 144 16.43 5.49 -25.49
N PRO A 145 16.14 5.19 -24.21
CA PRO A 145 16.87 5.79 -23.09
C PRO A 145 18.33 5.34 -23.08
N ALA A 146 19.23 6.31 -22.93
CA ALA A 146 20.68 6.11 -22.88
C ALA A 146 21.31 5.41 -24.09
N ALA A 147 20.61 5.28 -25.23
CA ALA A 147 21.14 4.55 -26.39
C ALA A 147 22.47 5.12 -26.93
N ALA A 148 22.64 6.44 -26.94
CA ALA A 148 23.91 7.07 -27.35
C ALA A 148 25.07 6.83 -26.38
N GLN A 149 24.77 6.40 -25.14
CA GLN A 149 25.76 6.08 -24.12
C GLN A 149 26.08 4.58 -24.08
N ALA A 150 25.21 3.75 -24.65
CA ALA A 150 25.28 2.31 -24.57
C ALA A 150 26.19 1.70 -25.65
N SER A 151 26.88 0.62 -25.29
CA SER A 151 27.58 -0.27 -26.20
C SER A 151 26.72 -1.47 -26.61
N LEU A 152 25.64 -1.74 -25.87
CA LEU A 152 24.70 -2.84 -26.05
C LEU A 152 23.25 -2.36 -25.98
N LEU A 153 22.40 -2.85 -26.86
CA LEU A 153 20.99 -2.48 -26.89
C LEU A 153 20.11 -3.73 -26.90
N VAL A 154 19.22 -3.85 -25.91
CA VAL A 154 18.20 -4.91 -25.83
C VAL A 154 16.92 -4.38 -26.47
N LEU A 155 16.62 -4.82 -27.70
CA LEU A 155 15.56 -4.24 -28.52
C LEU A 155 14.48 -5.28 -28.86
N PRO A 156 13.19 -4.90 -28.85
CA PRO A 156 12.13 -5.75 -29.34
C PRO A 156 12.11 -5.70 -30.88
N VAL A 157 11.94 -6.85 -31.52
CA VAL A 157 11.82 -7.00 -32.98
C VAL A 157 10.59 -7.84 -33.32
N ALA A 158 9.83 -7.40 -34.31
CA ALA A 158 8.77 -8.20 -34.91
C ALA A 158 9.38 -9.25 -35.85
N ILE A 159 9.02 -10.51 -35.66
CA ILE A 159 9.42 -11.65 -36.49
C ILE A 159 8.17 -12.32 -37.09
N ASP A 160 8.33 -13.17 -38.09
CA ASP A 160 7.19 -13.84 -38.75
C ASP A 160 6.30 -14.63 -37.76
N SER A 161 6.87 -15.14 -36.67
CA SER A 161 6.16 -15.90 -35.63
C SER A 161 5.64 -15.06 -34.45
N GLY A 162 5.77 -13.72 -34.49
CA GLY A 162 5.36 -12.83 -33.40
C GLY A 162 6.42 -11.78 -33.07
N GLU A 163 6.85 -11.74 -31.82
CA GLU A 163 7.84 -10.77 -31.33
C GLU A 163 8.96 -11.49 -30.59
N ALA A 164 10.18 -10.95 -30.67
CA ALA A 164 11.34 -11.44 -29.95
C ALA A 164 12.19 -10.28 -29.44
N TRP A 165 13.04 -10.55 -28.46
CA TRP A 165 14.05 -9.62 -27.98
C TRP A 165 15.42 -9.99 -28.53
N VAL A 166 16.20 -9.00 -28.93
CA VAL A 166 17.57 -9.18 -29.43
C VAL A 166 18.56 -8.27 -28.71
N VAL A 167 19.81 -8.71 -28.61
CA VAL A 167 20.93 -7.90 -28.10
C VAL A 167 21.81 -7.47 -29.26
N LEU A 168 21.83 -6.17 -29.57
CA LEU A 168 22.63 -5.61 -30.66
C LEU A 168 23.78 -4.77 -30.11
N ARG A 169 24.91 -4.76 -30.82
CA ARG A 169 26.01 -3.85 -30.50
C ARG A 169 25.70 -2.46 -31.08
N ALA A 170 26.06 -1.42 -30.35
CA ALA A 170 25.81 -0.04 -30.77
C ALA A 170 26.51 0.32 -32.09
N ASP A 171 27.67 -0.27 -32.38
CA ASP A 171 28.43 -0.06 -33.61
C ASP A 171 27.79 -0.68 -34.87
N GLN A 172 26.76 -1.52 -34.70
CA GLN A 172 25.95 -2.08 -35.77
C GLN A 172 24.74 -1.20 -36.12
N LEU A 173 24.49 -0.14 -35.36
CA LEU A 173 23.28 0.66 -35.41
C LEU A 173 23.59 2.12 -35.73
N GLU A 174 22.64 2.80 -36.35
CA GLU A 174 22.68 4.26 -36.47
C GLU A 174 21.95 4.85 -35.26
N ILE A 175 22.68 5.54 -34.38
CA ILE A 175 22.14 6.12 -33.15
C ILE A 175 22.19 7.64 -33.24
N GLU A 176 21.03 8.28 -33.24
CA GLU A 176 20.86 9.73 -33.37
C GLU A 176 20.34 10.32 -32.06
N PRO A 177 21.17 11.04 -31.28
CA PRO A 177 20.72 11.67 -30.04
C PRO A 177 19.57 12.66 -30.26
N VAL A 178 18.54 12.58 -29.42
CA VAL A 178 17.38 13.47 -29.46
C VAL A 178 17.28 14.23 -28.14
N LYS A 179 16.89 15.50 -28.21
CA LYS A 179 16.72 16.35 -27.02
C LYS A 179 15.62 15.79 -26.13
N SER A 180 16.01 15.33 -24.94
CA SER A 180 15.09 14.83 -23.91
C SER A 180 14.33 15.97 -23.21
N LEU A 181 13.13 15.65 -22.71
CA LEU A 181 12.39 16.54 -21.80
C LEU A 181 13.10 16.69 -20.44
N ASP A 182 13.77 15.62 -20.02
CA ASP A 182 14.68 15.57 -18.89
C ASP A 182 16.12 15.46 -19.39
N PRO A 183 16.91 16.55 -19.39
CA PRO A 183 18.31 16.52 -19.85
C PRO A 183 19.18 15.50 -19.12
N LEU A 184 18.85 15.14 -17.88
CA LEU A 184 19.60 14.17 -17.08
C LEU A 184 19.38 12.72 -17.55
N ARG A 185 18.35 12.49 -18.37
CA ARG A 185 18.02 11.20 -18.98
C ARG A 185 18.08 11.35 -20.51
N PRO A 186 19.27 11.20 -21.12
CA PRO A 186 19.41 11.31 -22.57
C PRO A 186 18.66 10.20 -23.29
N ILE A 187 18.16 10.50 -24.49
CA ILE A 187 17.45 9.57 -25.37
C ILE A 187 18.03 9.66 -26.78
N ALA A 188 17.90 8.61 -27.58
CA ALA A 188 18.28 8.62 -28.98
C ALA A 188 17.29 7.82 -29.84
N ASP A 189 17.17 8.20 -31.11
CA ASP A 189 16.50 7.37 -32.12
C ASP A 189 17.54 6.35 -32.64
N VAL A 190 17.15 5.08 -32.73
CA VAL A 190 18.00 3.94 -33.07
C VAL A 190 17.48 3.31 -34.36
N ARG A 191 18.28 3.33 -35.42
CA ARG A 191 17.94 2.71 -36.70
C ARG A 191 18.79 1.48 -36.96
N ALA A 192 18.13 0.40 -37.37
CA ALA A 192 18.77 -0.79 -37.91
C ALA A 192 18.59 -0.78 -39.43
N ASN A 193 19.70 -0.76 -40.17
CA ASN A 193 19.68 -0.78 -41.63
C ASN A 193 20.20 -2.13 -42.15
N ALA A 194 19.31 -3.12 -42.19
CA ALA A 194 19.62 -4.48 -42.66
C ALA A 194 20.76 -5.14 -41.86
N VAL A 195 20.72 -4.99 -40.53
CA VAL A 195 21.71 -5.58 -39.62
C VAL A 195 21.53 -7.09 -39.62
N GLU A 196 22.55 -7.83 -40.03
CA GLU A 196 22.54 -9.29 -40.07
C GLU A 196 23.12 -9.86 -38.78
N VAL A 197 22.33 -10.69 -38.08
CA VAL A 197 22.72 -11.30 -36.80
C VAL A 197 22.41 -12.80 -36.76
N GLY A 198 23.18 -13.54 -35.97
CA GLY A 198 22.94 -14.96 -35.70
C GLY A 198 21.83 -15.18 -34.68
N ASP A 199 21.47 -16.44 -34.44
CA ASP A 199 20.50 -16.82 -33.41
C ASP A 199 21.05 -16.63 -31.98
N ASP A 200 22.36 -16.43 -31.81
CA ASP A 200 23.05 -16.23 -30.53
C ASP A 200 22.71 -14.90 -29.84
N VAL A 201 22.19 -13.92 -30.59
CA VAL A 201 21.77 -12.63 -30.02
C VAL A 201 20.29 -12.58 -29.66
N VAL A 202 19.52 -13.62 -29.97
CA VAL A 202 18.08 -13.69 -29.73
C VAL A 202 17.82 -14.22 -28.32
N LEU A 203 17.09 -13.46 -27.52
CA LEU A 203 16.73 -13.82 -26.15
C LEU A 203 15.56 -14.81 -26.12
N THR A 204 15.76 -16.02 -26.64
CA THR A 204 14.70 -17.01 -26.89
C THR A 204 13.90 -17.44 -25.65
N ASN A 205 14.53 -17.43 -24.46
CA ASN A 205 13.86 -17.75 -23.18
C ASN A 205 13.13 -16.54 -22.54
N LEU A 206 13.19 -15.35 -23.14
CA LEU A 206 12.54 -14.15 -22.58
C LEU A 206 11.22 -13.86 -23.30
N SER A 207 10.10 -14.13 -22.61
CA SER A 207 8.78 -13.77 -23.14
C SER A 207 8.54 -12.25 -23.11
N MET A 208 7.65 -11.76 -23.99
CA MET A 208 7.23 -10.36 -23.97
C MET A 208 6.59 -9.96 -22.63
N GLY A 209 5.76 -10.83 -22.05
CA GLY A 209 5.12 -10.59 -20.76
C GLY A 209 6.13 -10.43 -19.63
N THR A 210 7.12 -11.32 -19.57
CA THR A 210 8.21 -11.26 -18.59
C THR A 210 9.07 -10.02 -18.77
N ALA A 211 9.44 -9.68 -20.01
CA ALA A 211 10.23 -8.49 -20.31
C ALA A 211 9.50 -7.21 -19.88
N HIS A 212 8.22 -7.06 -20.24
CA HIS A 212 7.41 -5.93 -19.81
C HIS A 212 7.27 -5.87 -18.28
N ALA A 213 7.05 -7.00 -17.62
CA ALA A 213 6.96 -7.03 -16.15
C ALA A 213 8.26 -6.55 -15.48
N LEU A 214 9.42 -7.00 -15.97
CA LEU A 214 10.74 -6.56 -15.49
C LEU A 214 10.93 -5.05 -15.71
N MET A 215 10.77 -4.58 -16.94
CA MET A 215 10.96 -3.16 -17.27
C MET A 215 10.05 -2.26 -16.44
N THR A 216 8.76 -2.58 -16.36
CA THR A 216 7.78 -1.74 -15.68
C THR A 216 7.96 -1.76 -14.17
N THR A 217 8.32 -2.89 -13.57
CA THR A 217 8.60 -2.96 -12.13
C THR A 217 9.81 -2.12 -11.76
N LEU A 218 10.89 -2.22 -12.53
CA LEU A 218 12.13 -1.46 -12.29
C LEU A 218 11.97 0.04 -12.57
N LEU A 219 11.22 0.42 -13.61
CA LEU A 219 10.82 1.81 -13.83
C LEU A 219 9.93 2.35 -12.71
N SER A 220 9.02 1.51 -12.20
CA SER A 220 8.15 1.87 -11.08
C SER A 220 8.94 2.08 -9.80
N ALA A 221 10.01 1.30 -9.59
CA ALA A 221 10.95 1.50 -8.49
C ALA A 221 11.63 2.87 -8.57
N GLU A 222 12.11 3.28 -9.75
CA GLU A 222 12.64 4.63 -9.91
C GLU A 222 11.57 5.71 -9.65
N ALA A 223 10.34 5.52 -10.17
CA ALA A 223 9.24 6.45 -10.03
C ALA A 223 8.84 6.69 -8.56
N ILE A 224 8.81 5.65 -7.72
CA ILE A 224 8.54 5.84 -6.29
C ILE A 224 9.69 6.57 -5.59
N GLY A 225 10.93 6.45 -6.08
CA GLY A 225 12.06 7.25 -5.60
C GLY A 225 11.81 8.74 -5.77
N VAL A 226 11.37 9.13 -6.98
CA VAL A 226 10.94 10.49 -7.31
C VAL A 226 9.77 10.95 -6.44
N ALA A 227 8.76 10.10 -6.25
CA ALA A 227 7.59 10.41 -5.41
C ALA A 227 7.97 10.64 -3.94
N ARG A 228 8.88 9.80 -3.41
CA ARG A 228 9.44 9.93 -2.05
C ARG A 228 10.20 11.23 -1.89
N TRP A 229 11.13 11.54 -2.79
CA TRP A 229 11.88 12.81 -2.76
C TRP A 229 10.93 14.01 -2.76
N ALA A 230 9.91 14.01 -3.62
CA ALA A 230 8.95 15.09 -3.71
C ALA A 230 8.15 15.26 -2.41
N THR A 231 7.75 14.16 -1.78
CA THR A 231 7.03 14.15 -0.49
C THR A 231 7.89 14.66 0.66
N ASP A 232 9.13 14.17 0.75
CA ASP A 232 10.07 14.54 1.80
C ASP A 232 10.49 16.00 1.68
N THR A 233 10.72 16.48 0.46
CA THR A 233 11.08 17.87 0.15
C THR A 233 9.92 18.82 0.44
N ALA A 234 8.70 18.50 0.00
CA ALA A 234 7.51 19.31 0.28
C ALA A 234 7.22 19.41 1.78
N SER A 235 7.24 18.28 2.48
CA SER A 235 6.94 18.25 3.92
C SER A 235 8.03 18.94 4.74
N SER A 236 9.31 18.80 4.36
CA SER A 236 10.42 19.51 5.01
C SER A 236 10.32 21.01 4.84
N TYR A 237 10.02 21.49 3.62
CA TYR A 237 9.77 22.91 3.36
C TYR A 237 8.57 23.43 4.17
N ALA A 238 7.49 22.65 4.24
CA ALA A 238 6.29 23.04 4.97
C ALA A 238 6.50 23.21 6.49
N LYS A 239 7.48 22.52 7.08
CA LYS A 239 7.84 22.67 8.50
C LYS A 239 8.48 24.01 8.83
N ILE A 240 9.23 24.59 7.89
CA ILE A 240 10.10 25.74 8.15
C ILE A 240 9.66 27.02 7.44
N ARG A 241 8.95 26.91 6.32
CA ARG A 241 8.49 28.08 5.57
C ARG A 241 7.38 28.77 6.33
N GLU A 242 7.56 30.04 6.67
CA GLU A 242 6.54 30.83 7.35
C GLU A 242 5.74 31.72 6.39
N GLN A 243 4.41 31.78 6.59
CA GLN A 243 3.51 32.79 6.03
C GLN A 243 2.42 33.11 7.06
N PHE A 244 1.94 34.35 7.08
CA PHE A 244 0.97 34.82 8.08
C PHE A 244 1.41 34.54 9.53
N GLY A 245 2.71 34.66 9.82
CA GLY A 245 3.28 34.53 11.16
C GLY A 245 3.40 33.10 11.70
N ARG A 246 3.27 32.07 10.86
CA ARG A 246 3.42 30.66 11.26
C ARG A 246 3.93 29.76 10.12
N PRO A 247 4.50 28.58 10.43
CA PRO A 247 4.86 27.60 9.41
C PRO A 247 3.69 27.20 8.52
N ILE A 248 3.90 27.07 7.22
CA ILE A 248 2.82 26.75 6.28
C ILE A 248 2.23 25.36 6.52
N GLY A 249 3.00 24.45 7.12
CA GLY A 249 2.55 23.13 7.56
C GLY A 249 1.48 23.15 8.67
N GLN A 250 1.22 24.29 9.32
CA GLN A 250 0.09 24.48 10.23
C GLN A 250 -1.23 24.83 9.51
N PHE A 251 -1.19 25.17 8.22
CA PHE A 251 -2.44 25.35 7.47
C PHE A 251 -2.92 23.98 7.00
N GLN A 252 -4.13 23.61 7.45
CA GLN A 252 -4.73 22.30 7.18
C GLN A 252 -4.69 21.92 5.69
N ALA A 253 -4.90 22.87 4.77
CA ALA A 253 -4.82 22.60 3.33
C ALA A 253 -3.44 22.11 2.85
N ILE A 254 -2.35 22.72 3.34
CA ILE A 254 -0.98 22.29 3.02
C ILE A 254 -0.67 20.97 3.74
N LYS A 255 -1.07 20.88 5.00
CA LYS A 255 -0.91 19.68 5.83
C LYS A 255 -1.53 18.45 5.17
N HIS A 256 -2.78 18.55 4.74
CA HIS A 256 -3.53 17.49 4.07
C HIS A 256 -2.93 17.15 2.72
N LYS A 257 -2.49 18.15 1.94
CA LYS A 257 -1.77 17.90 0.68
C LYS A 257 -0.53 17.02 0.90
N CYS A 258 0.33 17.36 1.86
CA CYS A 258 1.49 16.53 2.18
C CYS A 258 1.09 15.12 2.70
N ALA A 259 0.02 15.02 3.50
CA ALA A 259 -0.49 13.74 3.96
C ALA A 259 -1.02 12.85 2.81
N GLU A 260 -1.63 13.44 1.78
CA GLU A 260 -2.02 12.70 0.58
C GLU A 260 -0.82 12.24 -0.25
N MET A 261 0.21 13.08 -0.39
CA MET A 261 1.44 12.72 -1.11
C MET A 261 2.11 11.47 -0.51
N ILE A 262 2.24 11.41 0.82
CA ILE A 262 2.81 10.23 1.49
C ILE A 262 1.88 9.02 1.38
N ALA A 263 0.56 9.19 1.43
CA ALA A 263 -0.38 8.09 1.25
C ALA A 263 -0.28 7.46 -0.15
N ASP A 264 -0.20 8.29 -1.21
CA ASP A 264 -0.02 7.80 -2.57
C ASP A 264 1.33 7.13 -2.77
N THR A 265 2.38 7.71 -2.20
CA THR A 265 3.74 7.18 -2.26
C THR A 265 3.84 5.83 -1.55
N GLU A 266 3.24 5.66 -0.37
CA GLU A 266 3.21 4.37 0.34
C GLU A 266 2.43 3.30 -0.42
N ARG A 267 1.26 3.67 -1.00
CA ARG A 267 0.45 2.74 -1.81
C ARG A 267 1.23 2.25 -3.03
N ALA A 268 1.86 3.17 -3.77
CA ALA A 268 2.67 2.82 -4.92
C ALA A 268 3.91 2.00 -4.51
N THR A 269 4.57 2.35 -3.41
CA THR A 269 5.73 1.60 -2.89
C THR A 269 5.35 0.16 -2.55
N ALA A 270 4.19 -0.06 -1.93
CA ALA A 270 3.67 -1.40 -1.65
C ALA A 270 3.45 -2.20 -2.93
N ALA A 271 2.86 -1.60 -3.97
CA ALA A 271 2.66 -2.25 -5.27
C ALA A 271 3.99 -2.64 -5.96
N VAL A 272 4.99 -1.77 -5.94
CA VAL A 272 6.32 -2.06 -6.50
C VAL A 272 7.02 -3.19 -5.74
N TRP A 273 6.91 -3.19 -4.41
CA TRP A 273 7.46 -4.25 -3.58
C TRP A 273 6.85 -5.62 -3.89
N ASP A 274 5.53 -5.71 -4.09
CA ASP A 274 4.85 -6.96 -4.48
C ASP A 274 5.21 -7.40 -5.91
N ALA A 275 5.31 -6.45 -6.85
CA ALA A 275 5.73 -6.76 -8.22
C ALA A 275 7.16 -7.32 -8.28
N ALA A 276 8.09 -6.77 -7.49
CA ALA A 276 9.46 -7.26 -7.43
C ALA A 276 9.55 -8.67 -6.83
N ARG A 277 8.80 -8.93 -5.73
CA ARG A 277 8.67 -10.29 -5.15
C ARG A 277 8.08 -11.29 -6.13
N ALA A 278 7.04 -10.90 -6.88
CA ALA A 278 6.43 -11.76 -7.88
C ALA A 278 7.41 -12.15 -8.99
N ILE A 279 8.32 -11.25 -9.37
CA ILE A 279 9.38 -11.54 -10.34
C ILE A 279 10.41 -12.53 -9.77
N ASP A 280 10.84 -12.33 -8.53
CA ASP A 280 11.80 -13.23 -7.88
C ASP A 280 11.22 -14.64 -7.69
N GLU A 281 9.97 -14.74 -7.24
CA GLU A 281 9.25 -16.03 -7.18
C GLU A 281 9.13 -16.70 -8.55
N ALA A 282 8.86 -15.93 -9.62
CA ALA A 282 8.83 -16.47 -10.98
C ALA A 282 10.21 -17.01 -11.36
N ARG A 283 11.27 -16.23 -11.14
CA ARG A 283 12.66 -16.59 -11.48
C ARG A 283 13.11 -17.86 -10.77
N GLU A 284 12.84 -17.99 -9.47
CA GLU A 284 13.16 -19.19 -8.68
C GLU A 284 12.43 -20.43 -9.20
N ASN A 285 11.21 -20.25 -9.72
CA ASN A 285 10.37 -21.33 -10.25
C ASN A 285 10.47 -21.50 -11.78
N ARG A 286 11.65 -21.23 -12.37
CA ARG A 286 11.91 -21.36 -13.82
C ARG A 286 10.96 -20.52 -14.68
N TRP A 287 10.72 -19.28 -14.26
CA TRP A 287 9.81 -18.32 -14.89
C TRP A 287 8.36 -18.81 -14.99
N ASP A 288 7.83 -19.46 -13.94
CA ASP A 288 6.39 -19.73 -13.82
C ASP A 288 5.62 -18.43 -13.57
N THR A 289 5.27 -17.76 -14.67
CA THR A 289 4.54 -16.48 -14.68
C THR A 289 3.08 -16.62 -14.28
N ALA A 290 2.49 -17.81 -14.46
CA ALA A 290 1.12 -18.09 -14.09
C ALA A 290 1.00 -18.29 -12.58
N GLY A 291 1.88 -19.09 -11.97
CA GLY A 291 1.90 -19.33 -10.53
C GLY A 291 2.22 -18.07 -9.71
N SER A 292 3.12 -17.22 -10.20
CA SER A 292 3.52 -15.97 -9.55
C SER A 292 2.56 -14.79 -9.80
N HIS A 293 1.68 -14.89 -10.83
CA HIS A 293 0.84 -13.77 -11.29
C HIS A 293 1.65 -12.49 -11.60
N VAL A 294 2.88 -12.64 -12.11
CA VAL A 294 3.83 -11.54 -12.29
C VAL A 294 3.29 -10.41 -13.17
N GLU A 295 2.54 -10.74 -14.22
CA GLU A 295 1.95 -9.74 -15.13
C GLU A 295 0.92 -8.85 -14.43
N PHE A 296 0.11 -9.42 -13.53
CA PHE A 296 -0.87 -8.66 -12.76
C PHE A 296 -0.16 -7.72 -11.78
N ALA A 297 0.79 -8.25 -10.99
CA ALA A 297 1.51 -7.46 -9.99
C ALA A 297 2.29 -6.29 -10.63
N ALA A 298 3.00 -6.56 -11.73
CA ALA A 298 3.71 -5.53 -12.48
C ALA A 298 2.76 -4.48 -13.09
N ALA A 299 1.60 -4.89 -13.63
CA ALA A 299 0.60 -3.95 -14.15
C ALA A 299 -0.02 -3.07 -13.05
N VAL A 300 -0.21 -3.59 -11.83
CA VAL A 300 -0.64 -2.80 -10.66
C VAL A 300 0.42 -1.76 -10.30
N ALA A 301 1.70 -2.14 -10.22
CA ALA A 301 2.80 -1.21 -9.97
C ALA A 301 2.89 -0.13 -11.05
N ALA A 302 2.82 -0.53 -12.33
CA ALA A 302 2.86 0.36 -13.49
C ALA A 302 1.65 1.32 -13.57
N THR A 303 0.52 0.95 -12.98
CA THR A 303 -0.65 1.82 -12.89
C THR A 303 -0.49 2.91 -11.82
N LEU A 304 0.16 2.58 -10.69
CA LEU A 304 0.18 3.44 -9.51
C LEU A 304 1.45 4.29 -9.38
N ALA A 305 2.63 3.73 -9.67
CA ALA A 305 3.91 4.39 -9.45
C ALA A 305 4.15 5.64 -10.31
N PRO A 306 3.97 5.61 -11.66
CA PRO A 306 4.15 6.83 -12.46
C PRO A 306 3.14 7.92 -12.09
N ALA A 307 1.89 7.55 -11.76
CA ALA A 307 0.88 8.49 -11.31
C ALA A 307 1.26 9.15 -9.97
N ALA A 308 1.77 8.38 -9.01
CA ALA A 308 2.25 8.90 -7.74
C ALA A 308 3.46 9.83 -7.93
N ALA A 309 4.44 9.45 -8.76
CA ALA A 309 5.61 10.28 -9.07
C ALA A 309 5.20 11.64 -9.66
N GLN A 310 4.32 11.63 -10.65
CA GLN A 310 3.85 12.85 -11.31
C GLN A 310 3.05 13.74 -10.35
N ARG A 311 2.07 13.17 -9.62
CA ARG A 311 1.24 13.92 -8.67
C ARG A 311 2.08 14.52 -7.54
N CYS A 312 2.96 13.73 -6.92
CA CYS A 312 3.81 14.22 -5.84
C CYS A 312 4.79 15.29 -6.34
N ALA A 313 5.38 15.15 -7.53
CA ALA A 313 6.24 16.19 -8.09
C ALA A 313 5.46 17.51 -8.32
N GLN A 314 4.24 17.44 -8.86
CA GLN A 314 3.35 18.60 -9.03
C GLN A 314 2.99 19.26 -7.70
N ASP A 315 2.59 18.45 -6.70
CA ASP A 315 2.22 18.96 -5.39
C ASP A 315 3.43 19.51 -4.63
N CYS A 316 4.63 18.97 -4.85
CA CYS A 316 5.87 19.54 -4.30
C CYS A 316 6.14 20.94 -4.85
N ILE A 317 5.98 21.15 -6.16
CA ILE A 317 6.03 22.50 -6.76
C ILE A 317 4.97 23.41 -6.11
N GLN A 318 3.74 22.92 -5.95
CA GLN A 318 2.64 23.69 -5.38
C GLN A 318 2.90 24.11 -3.91
N VAL A 319 3.52 23.24 -3.10
CA VAL A 319 3.88 23.52 -1.70
C VAL A 319 5.02 24.55 -1.62
N HIS A 320 5.98 24.49 -2.54
CA HIS A 320 7.07 25.47 -2.63
C HIS A 320 6.58 26.82 -3.22
N GLY A 321 5.51 26.82 -4.01
CA GLY A 321 4.99 28.00 -4.67
C GLY A 321 5.97 28.48 -5.75
N GLY A 322 6.23 29.80 -5.79
CA GLY A 322 7.04 30.41 -6.85
C GLY A 322 8.43 29.80 -7.00
N ILE A 323 9.13 29.51 -5.88
CA ILE A 323 10.48 28.91 -5.94
C ILE A 323 10.46 27.49 -6.52
N GLY A 324 9.38 26.74 -6.31
CA GLY A 324 9.24 25.39 -6.88
C GLY A 324 9.13 25.37 -8.40
N PHE A 325 8.79 26.50 -9.02
CA PHE A 325 8.65 26.62 -10.47
C PHE A 325 9.92 27.15 -11.17
N THR A 326 10.96 27.53 -10.42
CA THR A 326 12.16 28.11 -11.01
C THR A 326 13.17 27.06 -11.43
N TRP A 327 14.16 27.48 -12.22
CA TRP A 327 15.22 26.60 -12.71
C TRP A 327 16.21 26.23 -11.59
N GLU A 328 16.40 27.13 -10.63
CA GLU A 328 17.35 27.00 -9.52
C GLU A 328 16.94 26.00 -8.45
N HIS A 329 15.68 25.54 -8.45
CA HIS A 329 15.18 24.57 -7.49
C HIS A 329 15.03 23.19 -8.11
N ASP A 330 15.43 22.16 -7.39
CA ASP A 330 15.46 20.76 -7.86
C ASP A 330 14.08 20.24 -8.30
N THR A 331 12.98 20.82 -7.82
CA THR A 331 11.60 20.42 -8.18
C THR A 331 11.38 20.34 -9.68
N ASN A 332 12.05 21.19 -10.45
CA ASN A 332 11.95 21.18 -11.91
C ASN A 332 12.58 19.92 -12.52
N VAL A 333 13.72 19.43 -11.97
CA VAL A 333 14.38 18.18 -12.37
C VAL A 333 13.46 17.00 -12.10
N TYR A 334 12.91 16.90 -10.90
CA TYR A 334 12.05 15.78 -10.52
C TYR A 334 10.73 15.77 -11.28
N TYR A 335 10.15 16.94 -11.60
CA TYR A 335 8.95 16.98 -12.42
C TYR A 335 9.23 16.53 -13.87
N ARG A 336 10.36 16.93 -14.47
CA ARG A 336 10.78 16.44 -15.79
C ARG A 336 11.03 14.93 -15.78
N ARG A 337 11.74 14.43 -14.76
CA ARG A 337 11.95 12.99 -14.57
C ARG A 337 10.63 12.23 -14.44
N ALA A 338 9.68 12.73 -13.65
CA ALA A 338 8.37 12.12 -13.50
C ALA A 338 7.60 12.05 -14.84
N LEU A 339 7.65 13.10 -15.66
CA LEU A 339 7.01 13.10 -16.98
C LEU A 339 7.67 12.10 -17.95
N MET A 340 9.00 12.01 -17.93
CA MET A 340 9.74 11.04 -18.74
C MET A 340 9.43 9.60 -18.32
N LEU A 341 9.42 9.33 -17.01
CA LEU A 341 9.02 8.04 -16.46
C LEU A 341 7.60 7.68 -16.86
N ALA A 342 6.63 8.58 -16.70
CA ALA A 342 5.24 8.35 -17.11
C ALA A 342 5.13 8.00 -18.61
N ALA A 343 5.89 8.67 -19.48
CA ALA A 343 5.93 8.35 -20.91
C ALA A 343 6.53 6.96 -21.21
N SER A 344 7.40 6.46 -20.33
CA SER A 344 8.04 5.14 -20.48
C SER A 344 7.08 3.97 -20.24
N PHE A 345 5.89 4.25 -19.70
CA PHE A 345 4.79 3.31 -19.52
C PHE A 345 3.79 3.31 -20.69
N GLY A 346 4.08 3.99 -21.80
CA GLY A 346 3.15 4.03 -22.94
C GLY A 346 1.93 4.92 -22.67
N ARG A 347 0.75 4.51 -23.14
CA ARG A 347 -0.47 5.32 -22.96
C ARG A 347 -1.03 5.09 -21.56
N SER A 348 -1.62 6.14 -20.98
CA SER A 348 -2.21 6.08 -19.65
C SER A 348 -3.29 4.99 -19.45
N SER A 349 -3.89 4.47 -20.52
CA SER A 349 -4.89 3.40 -20.49
C SER A 349 -4.29 1.99 -20.46
N ASP A 350 -3.03 1.81 -20.86
CA ASP A 350 -2.51 0.48 -21.23
C ASP A 350 -2.36 -0.45 -20.00
N TYR A 351 -1.79 0.04 -18.90
CA TYR A 351 -1.65 -0.75 -17.67
C TYR A 351 -2.94 -0.92 -16.88
N PRO A 352 -3.81 0.11 -16.72
CA PRO A 352 -5.14 -0.11 -16.17
C PRO A 352 -5.92 -1.18 -16.94
N GLN A 353 -5.85 -1.18 -18.27
CA GLN A 353 -6.45 -2.25 -19.09
C GLN A 353 -5.84 -3.61 -18.76
N LYS A 354 -4.50 -3.71 -18.73
CA LYS A 354 -3.80 -4.96 -18.40
C LYS A 354 -4.16 -5.49 -17.01
N VAL A 355 -4.41 -4.60 -16.04
CA VAL A 355 -4.92 -4.97 -14.70
C VAL A 355 -6.30 -5.61 -14.80
N VAL A 356 -7.23 -5.04 -15.57
CA VAL A 356 -8.56 -5.64 -15.80
C VAL A 356 -8.41 -6.99 -16.48
N ASP A 357 -7.65 -7.06 -17.58
CA ASP A 357 -7.49 -8.27 -18.38
C ASP A 357 -6.95 -9.42 -17.52
N THR A 358 -5.86 -9.18 -16.77
CA THR A 358 -5.26 -10.21 -15.91
C THR A 358 -6.14 -10.56 -14.72
N ALA A 359 -6.72 -9.58 -14.01
CA ALA A 359 -7.59 -9.84 -12.86
C ALA A 359 -8.84 -10.67 -13.22
N THR A 360 -9.39 -10.47 -14.41
CA THR A 360 -10.63 -11.12 -14.87
C THR A 360 -10.41 -12.43 -15.62
N THR A 361 -9.19 -12.71 -16.08
CA THR A 361 -8.86 -13.93 -16.84
C THR A 361 -7.97 -14.91 -16.06
N THR A 362 -6.76 -14.49 -15.68
CA THR A 362 -5.77 -15.33 -14.97
C THR A 362 -5.89 -15.22 -13.45
N GLY A 363 -6.52 -14.15 -12.96
CA GLY A 363 -6.74 -13.89 -11.55
C GLY A 363 -5.72 -12.94 -10.94
N MET A 364 -6.10 -12.38 -9.79
CA MET A 364 -5.22 -11.52 -8.99
C MET A 364 -4.20 -12.35 -8.22
N ARG A 365 -3.02 -11.77 -7.99
CA ARG A 365 -1.99 -12.34 -7.14
C ARG A 365 -2.50 -12.49 -5.70
N ALA A 366 -2.23 -13.64 -5.09
CA ALA A 366 -2.53 -13.86 -3.68
C ALA A 366 -1.58 -13.03 -2.79
N VAL A 367 -2.12 -12.45 -1.71
CA VAL A 367 -1.33 -11.67 -0.76
C VAL A 367 -0.83 -12.63 0.33
N ASP A 368 0.34 -13.21 0.05
CA ASP A 368 0.99 -14.21 0.90
C ASP A 368 2.34 -13.74 1.46
N ILE A 369 2.70 -14.34 2.58
CA ILE A 369 4.00 -14.20 3.22
C ILE A 369 4.92 -15.36 2.84
N ASP A 370 6.18 -15.04 2.56
CA ASP A 370 7.22 -16.04 2.36
C ASP A 370 7.52 -16.69 3.71
N LEU A 371 7.42 -18.01 3.78
CA LEU A 371 7.60 -18.75 5.02
C LEU A 371 8.94 -19.47 5.01
N ASP A 372 9.76 -19.20 6.02
CA ASP A 372 10.89 -20.07 6.34
C ASP A 372 10.40 -21.48 6.75
N PRO A 373 11.29 -22.50 6.77
CA PRO A 373 10.88 -23.88 7.09
C PRO A 373 10.19 -24.06 8.45
N GLU A 374 10.56 -23.29 9.47
CA GLU A 374 9.90 -23.35 10.78
C GLU A 374 8.50 -22.73 10.72
N THR A 375 8.36 -21.64 9.97
CA THR A 375 7.06 -20.99 9.78
C THR A 375 6.11 -21.82 8.91
N GLU A 376 6.61 -22.58 7.92
CA GLU A 376 5.79 -23.52 7.14
C GLU A 376 5.33 -24.71 8.01
N LYS A 377 6.18 -25.18 8.93
CA LYS A 377 5.78 -26.17 9.94
C LYS A 377 4.66 -25.64 10.84
N LEU A 378 4.78 -24.39 11.31
CA LEU A 378 3.73 -23.71 12.07
C LEU A 378 2.42 -23.62 11.27
N ARG A 379 2.49 -23.28 9.98
CA ARG A 379 1.33 -23.29 9.08
C ARG A 379 0.68 -24.67 9.00
N ALA A 380 1.47 -25.74 8.85
CA ALA A 380 0.95 -27.10 8.83
C ALA A 380 0.27 -27.50 10.15
N GLU A 381 0.83 -27.12 11.30
CA GLU A 381 0.24 -27.32 12.62
C GLU A 381 -1.09 -26.58 12.76
N ILE A 382 -1.13 -25.30 12.42
CA ILE A 382 -2.36 -24.48 12.44
C ILE A 382 -3.41 -25.05 11.49
N ARG A 383 -3.02 -25.47 10.27
CA ARG A 383 -3.92 -26.11 9.31
C ARG A 383 -4.56 -27.37 9.90
N ALA A 384 -3.77 -28.21 10.57
CA ALA A 384 -4.28 -29.41 11.22
C ALA A 384 -5.25 -29.07 12.37
N GLU A 385 -4.92 -28.07 13.20
CA GLU A 385 -5.82 -27.59 14.26
C GLU A 385 -7.13 -27.03 13.69
N VAL A 386 -7.08 -26.23 12.61
CA VAL A 386 -8.26 -25.68 11.93
C VAL A 386 -9.11 -26.80 11.31
N ALA A 387 -8.48 -27.80 10.69
CA ALA A 387 -9.17 -28.98 10.18
C ALA A 387 -9.87 -29.74 11.31
N ALA A 388 -9.22 -29.95 12.45
CA ALA A 388 -9.85 -30.57 13.62
C ALA A 388 -11.04 -29.76 14.15
N LEU A 389 -10.91 -28.42 14.22
CA LEU A 389 -12.03 -27.53 14.58
C LEU A 389 -13.21 -27.67 13.61
N LYS A 390 -12.95 -27.91 12.33
CA LYS A 390 -13.99 -28.08 11.31
C LYS A 390 -14.84 -29.33 11.52
N GLU A 391 -14.31 -30.36 12.16
CA GLU A 391 -15.04 -31.60 12.47
C GLU A 391 -15.95 -31.48 13.69
N ILE A 392 -15.78 -30.42 14.52
CA ILE A 392 -16.62 -30.19 15.70
C ILE A 392 -17.98 -29.61 15.27
N GLU A 393 -19.07 -30.07 15.90
CA GLU A 393 -20.41 -29.52 15.72
C GLU A 393 -20.48 -28.00 15.95
N ARG A 394 -21.31 -27.30 15.18
CA ARG A 394 -21.23 -25.83 15.01
C ARG A 394 -21.19 -25.03 16.30
N GLU A 395 -22.03 -25.35 17.28
CA GLU A 395 -22.08 -24.60 18.55
C GLU A 395 -20.90 -24.94 19.47
N GLN A 396 -20.52 -26.22 19.56
CA GLN A 396 -19.34 -26.66 20.32
C GLN A 396 -18.04 -26.12 19.71
N ARG A 397 -18.01 -25.95 18.39
CA ARG A 397 -16.88 -25.37 17.66
C ARG A 397 -16.63 -23.92 18.06
N LYS A 398 -17.68 -23.10 18.25
CA LYS A 398 -17.52 -21.71 18.70
C LYS A 398 -16.83 -21.65 20.07
N VAL A 399 -17.24 -22.54 20.99
CA VAL A 399 -16.63 -22.66 22.32
C VAL A 399 -15.17 -23.07 22.19
N ALA A 400 -14.86 -24.11 21.40
CA ALA A 400 -13.49 -24.56 21.18
C ALA A 400 -12.59 -23.48 20.53
N ILE A 401 -13.12 -22.71 19.57
CA ILE A 401 -12.41 -21.57 18.96
C ILE A 401 -12.13 -20.48 20.00
N ALA A 402 -13.11 -20.17 20.86
CA ALA A 402 -12.97 -19.18 21.92
C ALA A 402 -11.96 -19.60 22.98
N GLU A 403 -12.09 -20.81 23.54
CA GLU A 403 -11.21 -21.35 24.58
C GLU A 403 -9.79 -21.64 24.05
N GLY A 404 -9.64 -21.96 22.77
CA GLY A 404 -8.35 -22.14 22.11
C GLY A 404 -7.63 -20.83 21.75
N GLY A 405 -8.21 -19.67 22.09
CA GLY A 405 -7.60 -18.35 21.88
C GLY A 405 -7.60 -17.87 20.42
N TRP A 406 -8.41 -18.45 19.54
CA TRP A 406 -8.37 -18.19 18.10
C TRP A 406 -9.14 -16.93 17.65
N VAL A 407 -9.96 -16.36 18.54
CA VAL A 407 -10.82 -15.21 18.21
C VAL A 407 -9.98 -13.95 18.01
N LEU A 408 -9.16 -13.61 19.01
CA LEU A 408 -8.17 -12.53 18.96
C LEU A 408 -6.78 -13.11 19.29
N PRO A 409 -6.12 -13.78 18.33
CA PRO A 409 -4.96 -14.63 18.61
C PRO A 409 -3.73 -13.88 19.13
N TYR A 410 -3.61 -12.58 18.83
CA TYR A 410 -2.54 -11.72 19.32
C TYR A 410 -2.57 -11.45 20.83
N LEU A 411 -3.71 -11.67 21.48
CA LEU A 411 -3.82 -11.44 22.92
C LEU A 411 -2.94 -12.45 23.68
N PRO A 412 -2.39 -12.06 24.84
CA PRO A 412 -1.62 -12.97 25.67
C PRO A 412 -2.47 -14.15 26.15
N LYS A 413 -1.83 -15.28 26.41
CA LYS A 413 -2.45 -16.41 27.12
C LYS A 413 -2.92 -15.96 28.52
N PRO A 414 -4.06 -16.45 29.03
CA PRO A 414 -4.95 -17.47 28.45
C PRO A 414 -6.02 -16.90 27.48
N TRP A 415 -6.03 -15.60 27.20
CA TRP A 415 -7.11 -14.92 26.47
C TRP A 415 -6.96 -14.97 24.95
N GLY A 416 -5.74 -15.22 24.48
CA GLY A 416 -5.41 -15.51 23.09
C GLY A 416 -4.28 -16.53 23.02
N ARG A 417 -3.55 -16.54 21.91
CA ARG A 417 -2.44 -17.48 21.69
C ARG A 417 -1.06 -16.85 21.92
N ALA A 418 -1.01 -15.55 22.22
CA ALA A 418 0.19 -14.71 22.13
C ALA A 418 0.81 -14.75 20.72
N ALA A 419 -0.05 -14.85 19.69
CA ALA A 419 0.38 -15.05 18.33
C ALA A 419 1.16 -13.84 17.80
N GLY A 420 2.37 -14.10 17.31
CA GLY A 420 3.15 -13.09 16.60
C GLY A 420 2.46 -12.66 15.30
N PRO A 421 2.82 -11.50 14.72
CA PRO A 421 2.14 -11.00 13.51
C PRO A 421 2.13 -11.98 12.32
N VAL A 422 3.22 -12.73 12.09
CA VAL A 422 3.26 -13.81 11.08
C VAL A 422 2.25 -14.91 11.37
N GLU A 423 2.25 -15.42 12.61
CA GLU A 423 1.28 -16.43 13.05
C GLU A 423 -0.15 -15.94 12.87
N GLN A 424 -0.46 -14.67 13.16
CA GLN A 424 -1.80 -14.12 12.95
C GLN A 424 -2.24 -14.13 11.48
N ILE A 425 -1.34 -13.84 10.54
CA ILE A 425 -1.61 -13.94 9.09
C ILE A 425 -1.92 -15.39 8.74
N ILE A 426 -1.09 -16.33 9.17
CA ILE A 426 -1.26 -17.77 8.92
C ILE A 426 -2.60 -18.26 9.49
N ILE A 427 -2.93 -17.88 10.73
CA ILE A 427 -4.21 -18.19 11.35
C ILE A 427 -5.36 -17.65 10.49
N ALA A 428 -5.30 -16.39 10.06
CA ALA A 428 -6.35 -15.81 9.22
C ALA A 428 -6.50 -16.57 7.89
N GLN A 429 -5.39 -16.90 7.24
CA GLN A 429 -5.35 -17.65 5.98
C GLN A 429 -5.92 -19.06 6.15
N GLU A 430 -5.42 -19.85 7.10
CA GLU A 430 -5.87 -21.23 7.29
C GLU A 430 -7.34 -21.34 7.71
N PHE A 431 -7.86 -20.40 8.52
CA PHE A 431 -9.30 -20.32 8.79
C PHE A 431 -10.12 -20.04 7.52
N ALA A 432 -9.63 -19.16 6.64
CA ALA A 432 -10.27 -18.87 5.36
C ALA A 432 -10.24 -20.08 4.41
N SER A 433 -9.06 -20.69 4.21
CA SER A 433 -8.83 -21.91 3.41
C SER A 433 -9.67 -23.08 3.90
N GLY A 434 -9.69 -23.30 5.22
CA GLY A 434 -10.47 -24.35 5.88
C GLY A 434 -11.98 -24.11 5.82
N ARG A 435 -12.42 -22.90 5.45
CA ARG A 435 -13.81 -22.42 5.50
C ARG A 435 -14.41 -22.51 6.91
N VAL A 436 -13.60 -22.21 7.92
CA VAL A 436 -14.02 -22.19 9.33
C VAL A 436 -14.29 -20.74 9.73
N LYS A 437 -15.53 -20.43 10.13
CA LYS A 437 -15.87 -19.08 10.58
C LYS A 437 -15.53 -18.91 12.06
N ARG A 438 -14.71 -17.90 12.37
CA ARG A 438 -14.49 -17.45 13.75
C ARG A 438 -15.72 -16.69 14.28
N PRO A 439 -15.99 -16.73 15.60
CA PRO A 439 -16.95 -15.84 16.24
C PRO A 439 -16.70 -14.38 15.85
N GLN A 440 -17.77 -13.68 15.45
CA GLN A 440 -17.69 -12.25 15.21
C GLN A 440 -17.90 -11.51 16.54
N THR A 441 -16.93 -10.69 16.92
CA THR A 441 -16.96 -9.91 18.16
C THR A 441 -17.44 -8.47 17.97
N GLY A 442 -17.61 -8.01 16.72
CA GLY A 442 -18.10 -6.66 16.41
C GLY A 442 -17.28 -5.59 17.13
N ILE A 443 -17.97 -4.67 17.82
CA ILE A 443 -17.35 -3.60 18.62
C ILE A 443 -16.45 -4.14 19.74
N ALA A 444 -16.70 -5.36 20.23
CA ALA A 444 -15.90 -5.95 21.29
C ALA A 444 -14.44 -6.18 20.88
N THR A 445 -14.14 -6.32 19.58
CA THR A 445 -12.76 -6.38 19.05
C THR A 445 -11.91 -5.20 19.51
N TRP A 446 -12.53 -4.03 19.73
CA TRP A 446 -11.81 -2.81 20.13
C TRP A 446 -11.72 -2.67 21.65
N ILE A 447 -12.71 -3.19 22.38
CA ILE A 447 -12.85 -3.05 23.83
C ILE A 447 -12.02 -4.11 24.56
N VAL A 448 -12.05 -5.36 24.09
CA VAL A 448 -11.38 -6.51 24.72
C VAL A 448 -9.90 -6.25 25.02
N PRO A 449 -9.08 -5.68 24.10
CA PRO A 449 -7.69 -5.37 24.41
C PRO A 449 -7.51 -4.44 25.62
N SER A 450 -8.47 -3.54 25.85
CA SER A 450 -8.46 -2.64 27.00
C SER A 450 -8.85 -3.36 28.29
N ILE A 451 -9.80 -4.30 28.24
CA ILE A 451 -10.13 -5.17 29.39
C ILE A 451 -8.93 -6.06 29.75
N VAL A 452 -8.24 -6.61 28.77
CA VAL A 452 -7.05 -7.44 29.00
C VAL A 452 -5.92 -6.63 29.65
N ALA A 453 -5.68 -5.40 29.18
CA ALA A 453 -4.59 -4.56 29.65
C ALA A 453 -4.86 -3.88 31.00
N PHE A 454 -6.09 -3.40 31.23
CA PHE A 454 -6.43 -2.54 32.37
C PHE A 454 -7.46 -3.15 33.33
N GLY A 455 -8.04 -4.29 32.98
CA GLY A 455 -9.06 -4.94 33.80
C GLY A 455 -8.48 -5.68 35.00
N THR A 456 -9.26 -5.78 36.07
CA THR A 456 -8.97 -6.73 37.16
C THR A 456 -9.19 -8.16 36.69
N GLU A 457 -8.67 -9.15 37.44
CA GLU A 457 -8.89 -10.56 37.09
C GLU A 457 -10.38 -10.92 37.12
N GLU A 458 -11.15 -10.37 38.06
CA GLU A 458 -12.60 -10.56 38.14
C GLU A 458 -13.30 -10.01 36.90
N GLN A 459 -12.91 -8.82 36.42
CA GLN A 459 -13.44 -8.25 35.19
C GLN A 459 -13.08 -9.12 33.98
N LYS A 460 -11.83 -9.56 33.86
CA LYS A 460 -11.40 -10.43 32.76
C LYS A 460 -12.20 -11.72 32.72
N GLN A 461 -12.36 -12.41 33.85
CA GLN A 461 -13.13 -13.66 33.95
C GLN A 461 -14.62 -13.45 33.66
N ARG A 462 -15.19 -12.32 34.08
CA ARG A 462 -16.61 -11.99 33.84
C ARG A 462 -16.90 -11.69 32.37
N PHE A 463 -16.03 -10.90 31.72
CA PHE A 463 -16.33 -10.30 30.42
C PHE A 463 -15.72 -11.03 29.23
N LEU A 464 -14.52 -11.60 29.35
CA LEU A 464 -13.81 -12.13 28.18
C LEU A 464 -14.37 -13.45 27.65
N PRO A 465 -14.59 -14.51 28.47
CA PRO A 465 -15.11 -15.79 27.95
C PRO A 465 -16.44 -15.69 27.18
N PRO A 466 -17.52 -15.04 27.70
CA PRO A 466 -18.78 -14.94 26.95
C PRO A 466 -18.65 -14.05 25.72
N THR A 467 -17.76 -13.04 25.75
CA THR A 467 -17.47 -12.20 24.58
C THR A 467 -16.82 -13.01 23.46
N PHE A 468 -15.81 -13.84 23.77
CA PHE A 468 -15.14 -14.68 22.76
C PHE A 468 -16.06 -15.75 22.16
N ARG A 469 -17.03 -16.24 22.92
CA ARG A 469 -18.06 -17.17 22.41
C ARG A 469 -19.15 -16.49 21.57
N GLY A 470 -19.17 -15.15 21.53
CA GLY A 470 -20.20 -14.36 20.84
C GLY A 470 -21.54 -14.30 21.58
N GLU A 471 -21.55 -14.61 22.88
CA GLU A 471 -22.74 -14.58 23.75
C GLU A 471 -23.00 -13.19 24.33
N MET A 472 -22.00 -12.31 24.27
CA MET A 472 -22.04 -10.95 24.82
C MET A 472 -21.72 -9.93 23.73
N ILE A 473 -22.70 -9.10 23.40
CA ILE A 473 -22.59 -8.01 22.43
C ILE A 473 -22.26 -6.72 23.18
N TRP A 474 -21.30 -5.99 22.64
CA TRP A 474 -20.82 -4.72 23.18
C TRP A 474 -21.19 -3.53 22.30
N CYS A 475 -21.29 -2.35 22.91
CA CYS A 475 -21.31 -1.07 22.21
C CYS A 475 -20.25 -0.11 22.77
N GLN A 476 -19.91 0.93 22.00
CA GLN A 476 -18.97 1.98 22.38
C GLN A 476 -19.73 3.29 22.66
N LEU A 477 -19.69 3.74 23.91
CA LEU A 477 -20.41 4.90 24.43
C LEU A 477 -19.44 6.08 24.61
N PHE A 478 -18.76 6.47 23.53
CA PHE A 478 -17.73 7.51 23.56
C PHE A 478 -18.31 8.86 23.13
N SER A 479 -18.69 8.97 21.85
CA SER A 479 -19.16 10.20 21.21
C SER A 479 -20.44 10.78 21.83
N GLU A 480 -20.48 12.11 21.89
CA GLU A 480 -21.60 12.91 22.37
C GLU A 480 -22.01 13.94 21.31
N PRO A 481 -23.22 14.51 21.36
CA PRO A 481 -23.64 15.57 20.44
C PRO A 481 -22.66 16.76 20.38
N GLY A 482 -22.04 17.10 21.51
CA GLY A 482 -21.03 18.17 21.61
C GLY A 482 -19.57 17.69 21.55
N ALA A 483 -19.30 16.39 21.48
CA ALA A 483 -17.96 15.82 21.55
C ALA A 483 -17.80 14.59 20.65
N GLY A 484 -17.40 14.82 19.40
CA GLY A 484 -17.03 13.80 18.41
C GLY A 484 -15.52 13.79 18.16
N SER A 485 -15.04 14.61 17.22
CA SER A 485 -13.61 14.73 16.92
C SER A 485 -12.79 15.25 18.11
N ASP A 486 -13.31 16.22 18.89
CA ASP A 486 -12.78 16.58 20.21
C ASP A 486 -13.39 15.67 21.30
N LEU A 487 -13.10 14.38 21.23
CA LEU A 487 -13.65 13.39 22.17
C LEU A 487 -13.34 13.74 23.64
N ALA A 488 -12.18 14.36 23.89
CA ALA A 488 -11.78 14.82 25.20
C ALA A 488 -12.68 15.93 25.77
N GLY A 489 -13.46 16.60 24.92
CA GLY A 489 -14.48 17.58 25.28
C GLY A 489 -15.78 16.98 25.85
N LEU A 490 -15.87 15.66 26.05
CA LEU A 490 -17.06 15.00 26.58
C LEU A 490 -17.54 15.57 27.91
N SER A 491 -18.86 15.53 28.09
CA SER A 491 -19.65 16.19 29.13
C SER A 491 -20.53 15.24 29.95
N THR A 492 -20.73 13.98 29.52
CA THR A 492 -21.41 12.96 30.34
C THR A 492 -20.74 12.90 31.71
N LYS A 493 -21.51 13.09 32.78
CA LYS A 493 -21.00 13.27 34.13
C LYS A 493 -21.13 11.98 34.93
N ALA A 494 -20.09 11.62 35.67
CA ALA A 494 -20.13 10.57 36.68
C ALA A 494 -19.82 11.18 38.06
N THR A 495 -20.77 11.08 38.99
CA THR A 495 -20.65 11.61 40.36
C THR A 495 -20.47 10.46 41.34
N ARG A 496 -19.51 10.58 42.25
CA ARG A 496 -19.26 9.56 43.28
C ARG A 496 -20.46 9.41 44.20
N THR A 497 -20.83 8.17 44.53
CA THR A 497 -21.83 7.80 45.54
C THR A 497 -21.30 6.64 46.38
N ASP A 498 -22.07 6.19 47.37
CA ASP A 498 -21.75 4.98 48.12
C ASP A 498 -21.71 3.75 47.19
N GLY A 499 -20.63 2.97 47.27
CA GLY A 499 -20.39 1.77 46.46
C GLY A 499 -20.16 1.96 44.96
N GLY A 500 -20.14 3.20 44.44
CA GLY A 500 -19.96 3.43 43.00
C GLY A 500 -20.22 4.86 42.53
N TRP A 501 -20.90 4.97 41.38
CA TRP A 501 -21.07 6.21 40.62
C TRP A 501 -22.50 6.37 40.13
N ARG A 502 -22.99 7.61 40.11
CA ARG A 502 -24.20 8.02 39.40
C ARG A 502 -23.84 8.73 38.11
N ILE A 503 -24.29 8.19 36.99
CA ILE A 503 -23.91 8.69 35.66
C ILE A 503 -25.12 9.32 34.99
N THR A 504 -24.92 10.51 34.43
CA THR A 504 -25.94 11.23 33.66
C THR A 504 -25.32 11.84 32.41
N GLY A 505 -25.94 11.61 31.26
CA GLY A 505 -25.50 12.19 30.00
C GLY A 505 -26.19 11.60 28.78
N GLN A 506 -25.65 11.95 27.62
CA GLN A 506 -26.17 11.52 26.32
C GLN A 506 -25.03 11.11 25.42
N LYS A 507 -25.11 9.88 24.89
CA LYS A 507 -24.22 9.36 23.87
C LYS A 507 -24.93 9.26 22.52
N ILE A 508 -24.19 9.38 21.44
CA ILE A 508 -24.73 9.34 20.09
C ILE A 508 -23.79 8.63 19.13
N TRP A 509 -24.34 8.12 18.02
CA TRP A 509 -23.66 7.27 17.04
C TRP A 509 -23.23 5.90 17.60
N THR A 510 -23.91 5.42 18.64
CA THR A 510 -23.55 4.17 19.31
C THR A 510 -24.05 2.96 18.51
N THR A 511 -23.14 2.35 17.75
CA THR A 511 -23.40 1.15 16.96
C THR A 511 -23.91 0.01 17.82
N ALA A 512 -24.96 -0.67 17.35
CA ALA A 512 -25.56 -1.87 17.94
C ALA A 512 -26.08 -1.76 19.38
N ALA A 513 -26.18 -0.56 19.98
CA ALA A 513 -26.58 -0.37 21.38
C ALA A 513 -27.87 -1.10 21.78
N GLN A 514 -28.87 -1.12 20.89
CA GLN A 514 -30.16 -1.80 21.10
C GLN A 514 -30.05 -3.33 21.24
N PHE A 515 -28.92 -3.91 20.83
CA PHE A 515 -28.62 -5.34 20.92
C PHE A 515 -27.54 -5.66 21.97
N SER A 516 -26.87 -4.63 22.50
CA SER A 516 -25.72 -4.79 23.40
C SER A 516 -26.16 -5.12 24.82
N GLN A 517 -25.42 -6.01 25.48
CA GLN A 517 -25.57 -6.26 26.91
C GLN A 517 -24.70 -5.29 27.72
N TRP A 518 -23.54 -4.91 27.17
CA TRP A 518 -22.58 -4.04 27.85
C TRP A 518 -22.09 -2.90 26.96
N GLY A 519 -21.79 -1.76 27.57
CA GLY A 519 -21.27 -0.58 26.91
C GLY A 519 -19.95 -0.12 27.51
N ALA A 520 -18.97 0.17 26.66
CA ALA A 520 -17.74 0.85 27.05
C ALA A 520 -17.97 2.37 27.10
N LEU A 521 -18.11 2.93 28.30
CA LEU A 521 -18.54 4.31 28.53
C LEU A 521 -17.41 5.21 29.01
N LEU A 522 -17.25 6.37 28.39
CA LEU A 522 -16.43 7.45 28.92
C LEU A 522 -17.29 8.52 29.58
N ALA A 523 -16.96 8.87 30.82
CA ALA A 523 -17.62 9.94 31.56
C ALA A 523 -16.61 10.82 32.32
N ARG A 524 -16.97 12.09 32.47
CA ARG A 524 -16.29 13.12 33.25
C ARG A 524 -16.49 12.85 34.73
N THR A 525 -15.42 12.52 35.43
CA THR A 525 -15.38 12.33 36.89
C THR A 525 -14.78 13.53 37.60
N ASP A 526 -13.92 14.30 36.93
CA ASP A 526 -13.39 15.57 37.44
C ASP A 526 -13.53 16.68 36.39
N PRO A 527 -14.48 17.62 36.57
CA PRO A 527 -14.68 18.75 35.65
C PRO A 527 -13.64 19.86 35.81
N SER A 528 -12.85 19.86 36.89
CA SER A 528 -11.83 20.87 37.16
C SER A 528 -10.45 20.49 36.62
N ALA A 529 -10.22 19.20 36.41
CA ALA A 529 -9.00 18.69 35.81
C ALA A 529 -8.87 19.07 34.32
N PRO A 530 -7.64 19.13 33.77
CA PRO A 530 -7.42 19.21 32.34
C PRO A 530 -8.23 18.15 31.57
N LYS A 531 -8.68 18.47 30.34
CA LYS A 531 -9.63 17.65 29.56
C LYS A 531 -9.32 16.14 29.56
N HIS A 532 -8.05 15.74 29.44
CA HIS A 532 -7.64 14.32 29.40
C HIS A 532 -7.53 13.65 30.78
N SER A 533 -7.39 14.43 31.84
CA SER A 533 -7.08 13.95 33.20
C SER A 533 -8.30 13.91 34.12
N GLY A 534 -9.51 14.15 33.60
CA GLY A 534 -10.77 14.10 34.35
C GLY A 534 -11.78 13.09 33.82
N ILE A 535 -11.33 12.15 32.99
CA ILE A 535 -12.19 11.15 32.32
C ILE A 535 -11.96 9.78 32.95
N THR A 536 -13.02 9.03 33.19
CA THR A 536 -12.98 7.64 33.66
C THR A 536 -13.69 6.72 32.66
N TYR A 537 -13.19 5.48 32.53
CA TYR A 537 -13.74 4.44 31.68
C TYR A 537 -14.61 3.50 32.52
N PHE A 538 -15.87 3.32 32.12
CA PHE A 538 -16.85 2.49 32.80
C PHE A 538 -17.34 1.36 31.88
N LEU A 539 -17.63 0.20 32.47
CA LEU A 539 -18.34 -0.91 31.84
C LEU A 539 -19.81 -0.80 32.28
N LEU A 540 -20.67 -0.30 31.41
CA LEU A 540 -22.08 -0.04 31.70
C LEU A 540 -22.94 -1.25 31.31
N ASP A 541 -23.77 -1.75 32.22
CA ASP A 541 -24.85 -2.67 31.87
C ASP A 541 -25.96 -1.91 31.13
N MET A 542 -26.19 -2.26 29.87
CA MET A 542 -27.14 -1.58 29.00
C MET A 542 -28.60 -1.83 29.38
N LYS A 543 -28.87 -2.77 30.31
CA LYS A 543 -30.20 -3.03 30.87
C LYS A 543 -30.45 -2.31 32.19
N SER A 544 -29.49 -1.52 32.68
CA SER A 544 -29.66 -0.75 33.91
C SER A 544 -30.87 0.19 33.80
N GLU A 545 -31.62 0.31 34.89
CA GLU A 545 -32.69 1.31 34.99
C GLU A 545 -32.10 2.71 34.77
N GLY A 546 -32.73 3.51 33.90
CA GLY A 546 -32.23 4.83 33.47
C GLY A 546 -31.44 4.83 32.16
N VAL A 547 -31.14 3.68 31.56
CA VAL A 547 -30.59 3.58 30.19
C VAL A 547 -31.74 3.50 29.18
N ASP A 548 -31.85 4.50 28.31
CA ASP A 548 -32.83 4.53 27.20
C ASP A 548 -32.12 4.61 25.85
N VAL A 549 -32.33 3.59 25.02
CA VAL A 549 -31.72 3.48 23.70
C VAL A 549 -32.73 3.88 22.62
N LYS A 550 -32.40 4.91 21.86
CA LYS A 550 -33.19 5.39 20.71
C LYS A 550 -32.46 5.09 19.39
N PRO A 551 -32.98 4.16 18.57
CA PRO A 551 -32.39 3.85 17.27
C PRO A 551 -32.45 5.06 16.34
N LEU A 552 -31.39 5.27 15.57
CA LEU A 552 -31.30 6.31 14.54
C LEU A 552 -31.34 5.65 13.17
N ARG A 553 -32.28 6.06 12.33
CA ARG A 553 -32.39 5.56 10.97
C ARG A 553 -31.37 6.26 10.07
N GLU A 554 -30.50 5.48 9.44
CA GLU A 554 -29.40 5.97 8.62
C GLU A 554 -29.77 6.02 7.13
N LEU A 555 -28.81 6.46 6.29
CA LEU A 555 -29.02 6.70 4.85
C LEU A 555 -29.53 5.46 4.09
N THR A 556 -29.13 4.26 4.51
CA THR A 556 -29.58 2.97 3.94
C THR A 556 -31.03 2.64 4.29
N GLY A 557 -31.62 3.35 5.25
CA GLY A 557 -32.92 3.03 5.85
C GLY A 557 -32.84 2.05 7.03
N ASN A 558 -31.66 1.48 7.31
CA ASN A 558 -31.40 0.65 8.50
C ASN A 558 -31.22 1.52 9.76
N ALA A 559 -31.19 0.89 10.93
CA ALA A 559 -30.92 1.57 12.19
C ALA A 559 -29.77 0.87 12.95
N MET A 560 -28.54 1.06 12.45
CA MET A 560 -27.36 0.39 13.01
C MET A 560 -26.76 1.10 14.22
N PHE A 561 -27.03 2.40 14.38
CA PHE A 561 -26.53 3.19 15.50
C PHE A 561 -27.64 3.94 16.24
N ASN A 562 -27.35 4.36 17.46
CA ASN A 562 -28.35 4.79 18.43
C ASN A 562 -27.91 6.07 19.13
N THR A 563 -28.88 6.83 19.62
CA THR A 563 -28.69 7.72 20.78
C THR A 563 -28.94 6.92 22.04
N VAL A 564 -28.08 7.06 23.05
CA VAL A 564 -28.24 6.43 24.36
C VAL A 564 -28.33 7.53 25.40
N TYR A 565 -29.48 7.62 26.06
CA TYR A 565 -29.68 8.49 27.21
C TYR A 565 -29.37 7.71 28.48
N ILE A 566 -28.60 8.34 29.36
CA ILE A 566 -28.20 7.77 30.64
C ILE A 566 -28.71 8.76 31.68
N ASP A 567 -29.74 8.37 32.43
CA ASP A 567 -30.37 9.20 33.45
C ASP A 567 -30.17 8.60 34.84
N ASP A 568 -29.40 9.30 35.69
CA ASP A 568 -29.01 8.91 37.05
C ASP A 568 -28.65 7.42 37.27
N VAL A 569 -27.98 6.79 36.30
CA VAL A 569 -27.70 5.36 36.32
C VAL A 569 -26.60 5.04 37.33
N PHE A 570 -26.86 4.07 38.21
CA PHE A 570 -25.86 3.57 39.16
C PHE A 570 -24.89 2.60 38.48
N VAL A 571 -23.59 2.84 38.62
CA VAL A 571 -22.52 1.96 38.17
C VAL A 571 -21.59 1.64 39.35
N PRO A 572 -21.42 0.38 39.75
CA PRO A 572 -20.61 0.02 40.91
C PRO A 572 -19.10 0.22 40.64
N ASP A 573 -18.30 0.36 41.69
CA ASP A 573 -16.85 0.56 41.57
C ASP A 573 -16.14 -0.55 40.78
N GLU A 574 -16.62 -1.80 40.90
CA GLU A 574 -16.10 -2.95 40.15
C GLU A 574 -16.30 -2.85 38.62
N CYS A 575 -17.10 -1.90 38.15
CA CYS A 575 -17.32 -1.62 36.73
C CYS A 575 -16.48 -0.43 36.22
N VAL A 576 -15.58 0.13 37.03
CA VAL A 576 -14.53 1.05 36.56
C VAL A 576 -13.41 0.24 35.91
N LEU A 577 -13.07 0.52 34.65
CA LEU A 577 -11.97 -0.12 33.95
C LEU A 577 -10.70 0.73 34.07
N GLY A 578 -9.65 0.18 34.70
CA GLY A 578 -8.44 0.93 35.05
C GLY A 578 -8.67 1.84 36.25
N GLU A 579 -7.95 2.97 36.29
CA GLU A 579 -8.02 3.92 37.41
C GLU A 579 -8.97 5.10 37.13
N VAL A 580 -9.60 5.61 38.20
CA VAL A 580 -10.41 6.84 38.15
C VAL A 580 -9.54 8.00 37.63
N ASN A 581 -10.11 8.84 36.77
CA ASN A 581 -9.45 9.96 36.09
C ASN A 581 -8.34 9.57 35.10
N ARG A 582 -8.10 8.27 34.88
CA ARG A 582 -7.15 7.73 33.89
C ARG A 582 -7.82 7.08 32.68
N GLY A 583 -9.13 7.28 32.50
CA GLY A 583 -9.92 6.69 31.41
C GLY A 583 -9.46 7.10 30.00
N TRP A 584 -8.78 8.24 29.84
CA TRP A 584 -8.21 8.65 28.55
C TRP A 584 -7.05 7.74 28.09
N GLU A 585 -6.29 7.18 29.02
CA GLU A 585 -5.24 6.21 28.70
C GLU A 585 -5.85 4.91 28.17
N VAL A 586 -6.88 4.41 28.86
CA VAL A 586 -7.63 3.22 28.46
C VAL A 586 -8.33 3.43 27.10
N SER A 587 -8.94 4.60 26.87
CA SER A 587 -9.62 4.90 25.60
C SER A 587 -8.66 4.96 24.42
N ARG A 588 -7.43 5.46 24.61
CA ARG A 588 -6.40 5.45 23.55
C ARG A 588 -6.05 4.03 23.11
N ASN A 589 -6.03 3.08 24.04
CA ASN A 589 -5.83 1.66 23.70
C ASN A 589 -7.00 1.12 22.86
N THR A 590 -8.25 1.41 23.27
CA THR A 590 -9.46 1.07 22.49
C THR A 590 -9.42 1.66 21.07
N LEU A 591 -9.15 2.96 20.94
CA LEU A 591 -9.12 3.67 19.65
C LEU A 591 -7.98 3.21 18.73
N THR A 592 -6.86 2.74 19.30
CA THR A 592 -5.75 2.17 18.52
C THR A 592 -6.16 0.82 17.93
N ALA A 593 -6.76 -0.06 18.74
CA ALA A 593 -7.29 -1.34 18.28
C ALA A 593 -8.40 -1.16 17.23
N GLU A 594 -9.28 -0.16 17.42
CA GLU A 594 -10.31 0.22 16.45
C GLU A 594 -9.71 0.59 15.09
N ARG A 595 -8.68 1.44 15.05
CA ARG A 595 -8.07 1.88 13.79
C ARG A 595 -7.43 0.72 13.01
N VAL A 596 -6.70 -0.16 13.71
CA VAL A 596 -6.09 -1.35 13.10
C VAL A 596 -7.17 -2.30 12.56
N SER A 597 -8.22 -2.55 13.36
CA SER A 597 -9.33 -3.41 12.95
C SER A 597 -10.08 -2.86 11.73
N ILE A 598 -10.37 -1.56 11.69
CA ILE A 598 -11.08 -0.93 10.57
C ILE A 598 -10.21 -0.88 9.31
N GLY A 599 -8.90 -0.60 9.44
CA GLY A 599 -7.99 -0.53 8.29
C GLY A 599 -7.66 -1.87 7.64
N SER A 600 -7.89 -2.98 8.35
CA SER A 600 -7.55 -4.35 7.90
C SER A 600 -8.75 -5.25 7.63
N SER A 601 -9.98 -4.84 7.96
CA SER A 601 -11.18 -5.67 7.77
C SER A 601 -12.00 -5.26 6.55
N GLU A 602 -12.41 -6.27 5.75
CA GLU A 602 -13.47 -6.09 4.76
C GLU A 602 -14.82 -6.18 5.49
N ALA A 603 -15.51 -5.05 5.63
CA ALA A 603 -16.82 -5.04 6.27
C ALA A 603 -17.89 -5.68 5.37
N ASN A 604 -18.71 -6.57 5.91
CA ASN A 604 -19.71 -7.34 5.13
C ASN A 604 -20.77 -6.49 4.42
N PHE A 605 -20.92 -5.22 4.82
CA PHE A 605 -21.85 -4.25 4.23
C PHE A 605 -21.20 -3.35 3.18
N LEU A 606 -19.95 -3.62 2.80
CA LEU A 606 -19.23 -2.92 1.73
C LEU A 606 -18.92 -3.91 0.60
N ALA A 607 -18.79 -3.38 -0.62
CA ALA A 607 -18.28 -4.15 -1.74
C ALA A 607 -16.80 -4.50 -1.51
N THR A 608 -16.43 -5.76 -1.70
CA THR A 608 -15.04 -6.21 -1.65
C THR A 608 -14.38 -6.11 -3.03
N LEU A 609 -13.04 -6.11 -3.06
CA LEU A 609 -12.28 -6.15 -4.32
C LEU A 609 -12.68 -7.36 -5.18
N SER A 610 -12.84 -8.53 -4.56
CA SER A 610 -13.23 -9.75 -5.29
C SER A 610 -14.61 -9.61 -5.92
N GLN A 611 -15.59 -9.06 -5.20
CA GLN A 611 -16.93 -8.78 -5.74
C GLN A 611 -16.89 -7.75 -6.88
N PHE A 612 -16.01 -6.75 -6.77
CA PHE A 612 -15.83 -5.76 -7.83
C PHE A 612 -15.21 -6.37 -9.09
N VAL A 613 -14.19 -7.23 -8.94
CA VAL A 613 -13.58 -7.95 -10.08
C VAL A 613 -14.58 -8.89 -10.74
N GLU A 614 -15.39 -9.61 -9.96
CA GLU A 614 -16.49 -10.44 -10.49
C GLU A 614 -17.49 -9.59 -11.28
N PHE A 615 -17.89 -8.43 -10.75
CA PHE A 615 -18.77 -7.49 -11.44
C PHE A 615 -18.17 -6.97 -12.76
N VAL A 616 -16.88 -6.62 -12.77
CA VAL A 616 -16.18 -6.15 -13.97
C VAL A 616 -16.05 -7.27 -15.00
N ARG A 617 -15.75 -8.51 -14.57
CA ARG A 617 -15.63 -9.68 -15.45
C ARG A 617 -16.95 -10.04 -16.12
N ASP A 618 -18.05 -9.99 -15.38
CA ASP A 618 -19.35 -10.45 -15.86
C ASP A 618 -20.10 -9.33 -16.63
N GLY A 619 -19.66 -8.08 -16.50
CA GLY A 619 -20.24 -6.92 -17.19
C GLY A 619 -19.63 -6.62 -18.57
N GLN A 620 -20.23 -5.67 -19.28
CA GLN A 620 -19.74 -5.15 -20.56
C GLN A 620 -19.48 -3.65 -20.42
N PHE A 621 -18.23 -3.24 -20.57
CA PHE A 621 -17.77 -1.88 -20.30
C PHE A 621 -17.02 -1.34 -21.50
N ASP A 622 -17.21 -0.05 -21.79
CA ASP A 622 -16.37 0.64 -22.78
C ASP A 622 -14.94 0.86 -22.26
N GLN A 623 -14.06 1.36 -23.11
CA GLN A 623 -12.65 1.56 -22.77
C GLN A 623 -12.45 2.56 -21.62
N VAL A 624 -13.32 3.55 -21.45
CA VAL A 624 -13.22 4.55 -20.37
C VAL A 624 -13.56 3.89 -19.03
N ALA A 625 -14.63 3.10 -19.01
CA ALA A 625 -15.03 2.33 -17.85
C ALA A 625 -14.00 1.24 -17.51
N GLN A 626 -13.43 0.54 -18.50
CA GLN A 626 -12.36 -0.44 -18.26
C GLN A 626 -11.10 0.22 -17.68
N HIS A 627 -10.70 1.39 -18.19
CA HIS A 627 -9.60 2.16 -17.59
C HIS A 627 -9.90 2.46 -16.11
N ARG A 628 -11.08 3.02 -15.79
CA ARG A 628 -11.42 3.35 -14.40
C ARG A 628 -11.50 2.10 -13.50
N ALA A 629 -12.03 0.99 -14.02
CA ALA A 629 -12.06 -0.29 -13.31
C ALA A 629 -10.64 -0.80 -13.01
N GLY A 630 -9.73 -0.72 -13.98
CA GLY A 630 -8.32 -1.09 -13.82
C GLY A 630 -7.62 -0.29 -12.72
N GLN A 631 -7.85 1.03 -12.67
CA GLN A 631 -7.35 1.86 -11.57
C GLN A 631 -7.88 1.39 -10.22
N LEU A 632 -9.20 1.20 -10.09
CA LEU A 632 -9.82 0.76 -8.84
C LEU A 632 -9.30 -0.62 -8.39
N ILE A 633 -9.14 -1.58 -9.31
CA ILE A 633 -8.57 -2.90 -9.02
C ILE A 633 -7.12 -2.76 -8.53
N ALA A 634 -6.30 -1.95 -9.20
CA ALA A 634 -4.92 -1.70 -8.79
C ALA A 634 -4.85 -1.05 -7.40
N GLU A 635 -5.67 -0.02 -7.15
CA GLU A 635 -5.76 0.65 -5.84
C GLU A 635 -6.20 -0.32 -4.73
N GLY A 636 -7.13 -1.22 -5.04
CA GLY A 636 -7.64 -2.25 -4.14
C GLY A 636 -6.61 -3.30 -3.77
N HIS A 637 -5.92 -3.84 -4.77
CA HIS A 637 -4.85 -4.81 -4.56
C HIS A 637 -3.71 -4.19 -3.76
N ALA A 638 -3.27 -2.99 -4.14
CA ALA A 638 -2.22 -2.27 -3.44
C ALA A 638 -2.58 -1.95 -1.98
N ALA A 639 -3.85 -1.73 -1.64
CA ALA A 639 -4.28 -1.56 -0.25
C ALA A 639 -4.10 -2.85 0.57
N LYS A 640 -4.37 -4.03 -0.01
CA LYS A 640 -4.12 -5.33 0.65
C LYS A 640 -2.63 -5.57 0.85
N VAL A 641 -1.83 -5.28 -0.18
CA VAL A 641 -0.37 -5.39 -0.12
C VAL A 641 0.23 -4.41 0.89
N LEU A 642 -0.28 -3.18 0.97
CA LEU A 642 0.16 -2.19 1.95
C LEU A 642 -0.07 -2.66 3.38
N ASN A 643 -1.21 -3.30 3.66
CA ASN A 643 -1.48 -3.90 4.97
C ASN A 643 -0.47 -5.01 5.30
N LEU A 644 -0.19 -5.91 4.36
CA LEU A 644 0.84 -6.94 4.54
C LEU A 644 2.21 -6.32 4.83
N ARG A 645 2.64 -5.38 3.99
CA ARG A 645 3.91 -4.66 4.14
C ARG A 645 3.99 -3.94 5.49
N SER A 646 2.92 -3.30 5.93
CA SER A 646 2.85 -2.67 7.26
C SER A 646 3.08 -3.68 8.38
N THR A 647 2.49 -4.87 8.29
CA THR A 647 2.70 -5.93 9.30
C THR A 647 4.17 -6.36 9.36
N LEU A 648 4.82 -6.52 8.19
CA LEU A 648 6.24 -6.87 8.11
C LEU A 648 7.15 -5.76 8.66
N LEU A 649 6.84 -4.49 8.41
CA LEU A 649 7.59 -3.36 8.98
C LEU A 649 7.47 -3.28 10.51
N THR A 650 6.29 -3.55 11.05
CA THR A 650 6.11 -3.61 12.51
C THR A 650 6.91 -4.76 13.13
N LEU A 651 6.97 -5.91 12.48
CA LEU A 651 7.83 -7.04 12.90
C LEU A 651 9.31 -6.66 12.91
N ALA A 652 9.76 -5.85 11.95
CA ALA A 652 11.12 -5.33 11.88
C ALA A 652 11.42 -4.19 12.89
N GLY A 653 10.48 -3.88 13.81
CA GLY A 653 10.65 -2.89 14.87
C GLY A 653 10.09 -1.49 14.55
N GLY A 654 9.36 -1.32 13.45
CA GLY A 654 8.72 -0.05 13.08
C GLY A 654 7.40 0.24 13.82
N ASP A 655 6.99 1.51 13.87
CA ASP A 655 5.68 1.92 14.43
C ASP A 655 4.54 1.57 13.46
N ALA A 656 3.56 0.78 13.92
CA ALA A 656 2.40 0.36 13.15
C ALA A 656 1.38 1.49 12.91
N MET A 657 1.38 2.53 13.75
CA MET A 657 0.28 3.48 13.83
C MET A 657 0.15 4.39 12.58
N PRO A 658 1.23 4.97 12.03
CA PRO A 658 1.15 5.78 10.81
C PRO A 658 0.61 5.00 9.59
N SER A 659 1.06 3.76 9.42
CA SER A 659 0.63 2.88 8.31
C SER A 659 -0.84 2.53 8.40
N ALA A 660 -1.38 2.28 9.60
CA ALA A 660 -2.80 2.00 9.79
C ALA A 660 -3.71 3.18 9.41
N ALA A 661 -3.27 4.42 9.64
CA ALA A 661 -4.02 5.62 9.24
C ALA A 661 -4.08 5.78 7.71
N ILE A 662 -2.96 5.52 7.02
CA ILE A 662 -2.89 5.49 5.55
C ILE A 662 -3.78 4.39 4.98
N SER A 663 -3.65 3.15 5.48
CA SER A 663 -4.46 2.03 5.03
C SER A 663 -5.95 2.28 5.20
N LYS A 664 -6.38 2.84 6.34
CA LYS A 664 -7.79 3.26 6.52
C LYS A 664 -8.19 4.27 5.47
N LEU A 665 -7.44 5.38 5.33
CA LEU A 665 -7.77 6.47 4.42
C LEU A 665 -7.96 5.96 2.98
N LEU A 666 -7.03 5.13 2.50
CA LEU A 666 -7.05 4.61 1.13
C LEU A 666 -8.12 3.54 0.95
N SER A 667 -8.23 2.57 1.85
CA SER A 667 -9.20 1.47 1.72
C SER A 667 -10.65 1.97 1.71
N MET A 668 -10.97 3.00 2.53
CA MET A 668 -12.30 3.61 2.52
C MET A 668 -12.62 4.24 1.15
N ARG A 669 -11.66 5.00 0.57
CA ARG A 669 -11.84 5.67 -0.72
C ARG A 669 -12.01 4.67 -1.85
N THR A 670 -11.17 3.63 -1.89
CA THR A 670 -11.26 2.60 -2.92
C THR A 670 -12.57 1.82 -2.83
N GLY A 671 -13.01 1.45 -1.62
CA GLY A 671 -14.29 0.76 -1.41
C GLY A 671 -15.51 1.57 -1.85
N GLN A 672 -15.53 2.89 -1.59
CA GLN A 672 -16.55 3.79 -2.14
C GLN A 672 -16.48 3.83 -3.67
N GLY A 673 -15.27 3.88 -4.23
CA GLY A 673 -15.04 3.90 -5.67
C GLY A 673 -15.60 2.69 -6.41
N TYR A 674 -15.54 1.47 -5.84
CA TYR A 674 -16.18 0.29 -6.42
C TYR A 674 -17.68 0.47 -6.57
N ALA A 675 -18.34 0.94 -5.51
CA ALA A 675 -19.78 1.12 -5.49
C ALA A 675 -20.22 2.27 -6.39
N GLU A 676 -19.48 3.38 -6.41
CA GLU A 676 -19.73 4.49 -7.33
C GLU A 676 -19.60 4.05 -8.79
N PHE A 677 -18.57 3.28 -9.13
CA PHE A 677 -18.39 2.73 -10.47
C PHE A 677 -19.58 1.86 -10.88
N ALA A 678 -19.92 0.86 -10.06
CA ALA A 678 -21.00 -0.08 -10.38
C ALA A 678 -22.35 0.65 -10.54
N VAL A 679 -22.71 1.52 -9.59
CA VAL A 679 -23.95 2.30 -9.66
C VAL A 679 -23.99 3.18 -10.90
N SER A 680 -22.89 3.88 -11.23
CA SER A 680 -22.84 4.73 -12.42
C SER A 680 -22.97 3.96 -13.73
N SER A 681 -22.56 2.68 -13.74
CA SER A 681 -22.58 1.84 -14.94
C SER A 681 -23.96 1.28 -15.30
N PHE A 682 -24.91 1.25 -14.36
CA PHE A 682 -26.27 0.76 -14.63
C PHE A 682 -27.16 1.74 -15.39
N GLY A 683 -26.73 3.00 -15.60
CA GLY A 683 -27.56 4.01 -16.22
C GLY A 683 -28.85 4.26 -15.43
N THR A 684 -30.01 4.18 -16.09
CA THR A 684 -31.32 4.39 -15.43
C THR A 684 -31.68 3.29 -14.43
N ASP A 685 -31.14 2.08 -14.59
CA ASP A 685 -31.43 0.95 -13.71
C ASP A 685 -30.83 1.14 -12.31
N ALA A 686 -29.90 2.09 -12.15
CA ALA A 686 -29.42 2.54 -10.85
C ALA A 686 -30.53 3.11 -9.94
N ALA A 687 -31.70 3.47 -10.50
CA ALA A 687 -32.86 3.90 -9.74
C ALA A 687 -33.62 2.74 -9.06
N ILE A 688 -33.30 1.48 -9.39
CA ILE A 688 -33.90 0.30 -8.76
C ILE A 688 -33.29 0.12 -7.36
N GLY A 689 -34.12 0.26 -6.32
CA GLY A 689 -33.72 0.12 -4.91
C GLY A 689 -33.92 -1.27 -4.31
N ASP A 690 -34.31 -2.27 -5.12
CA ASP A 690 -34.51 -3.64 -4.68
C ASP A 690 -33.16 -4.35 -4.49
N THR A 691 -32.79 -4.65 -3.23
CA THR A 691 -31.50 -5.24 -2.85
C THR A 691 -31.32 -6.69 -3.30
N ASP A 692 -32.41 -7.36 -3.70
CA ASP A 692 -32.34 -8.69 -4.31
C ASP A 692 -31.88 -8.60 -5.77
N GLN A 693 -31.93 -7.41 -6.38
CA GLN A 693 -31.43 -7.13 -7.72
C GLN A 693 -30.04 -6.50 -7.65
N LEU A 694 -29.19 -6.82 -8.64
CA LEU A 694 -27.81 -6.36 -8.69
C LEU A 694 -27.68 -4.82 -8.58
N PRO A 695 -28.48 -3.98 -9.27
CA PRO A 695 -28.41 -2.53 -9.12
C PRO A 695 -28.74 -2.05 -7.71
N GLY A 696 -29.81 -2.58 -7.09
CA GLY A 696 -30.20 -2.18 -5.74
C GLY A 696 -29.18 -2.63 -4.69
N LYS A 697 -28.57 -3.82 -4.86
CA LYS A 697 -27.48 -4.30 -3.98
C LYS A 697 -26.25 -3.39 -4.04
N TRP A 698 -25.81 -3.00 -5.23
CA TRP A 698 -24.70 -2.05 -5.38
C TRP A 698 -25.08 -0.64 -4.91
N GLY A 699 -26.35 -0.25 -5.07
CA GLY A 699 -26.91 0.96 -4.48
C GLY A 699 -26.81 0.96 -2.96
N GLU A 700 -27.14 -0.16 -2.30
CA GLU A 700 -26.98 -0.32 -0.84
C GLU A 700 -25.51 -0.20 -0.42
N TYR A 701 -24.58 -0.85 -1.15
CA TYR A 701 -23.14 -0.67 -0.91
C TYR A 701 -22.72 0.80 -1.01
N LEU A 702 -23.21 1.53 -2.02
CA LEU A 702 -22.88 2.95 -2.18
C LEU A 702 -23.39 3.78 -1.00
N LEU A 703 -24.66 3.59 -0.60
CA LEU A 703 -25.23 4.32 0.54
C LEU A 703 -24.50 3.99 1.85
N ALA A 704 -24.23 2.72 2.11
CA ALA A 704 -23.53 2.27 3.32
C ALA A 704 -22.08 2.77 3.36
N SER A 705 -21.39 2.78 2.22
CA SER A 705 -19.98 3.18 2.11
C SER A 705 -19.71 4.62 2.53
N ARG A 706 -20.69 5.53 2.50
CA ARG A 706 -20.49 6.93 2.92
C ARG A 706 -20.15 7.09 4.41
N ALA A 707 -20.56 6.14 5.25
CA ALA A 707 -20.23 6.19 6.67
C ALA A 707 -18.73 5.97 6.92
N THR A 708 -18.02 5.30 6.01
CA THR A 708 -16.66 4.80 6.22
C THR A 708 -15.61 5.92 6.34
N THR A 709 -15.84 7.04 5.65
CA THR A 709 -14.99 8.24 5.74
C THR A 709 -15.29 9.09 6.98
N ILE A 710 -16.24 8.68 7.82
CA ILE A 710 -16.70 9.41 9.02
C ILE A 710 -16.36 8.64 10.30
N TYR A 711 -16.80 7.38 10.42
CA TYR A 711 -16.55 6.59 11.64
C TYR A 711 -15.09 6.12 11.75
N GLY A 712 -14.65 5.77 12.97
CA GLY A 712 -13.25 5.45 13.25
C GLY A 712 -12.29 6.63 13.03
N GLY A 713 -12.82 7.85 13.10
CA GLY A 713 -12.14 9.13 12.82
C GLY A 713 -12.21 9.53 11.35
N THR A 714 -12.66 10.76 11.10
CA THR A 714 -12.90 11.28 9.73
C THR A 714 -11.64 11.28 8.88
N SER A 715 -11.79 11.34 7.56
CA SER A 715 -10.66 11.46 6.64
C SER A 715 -9.73 12.64 6.99
N GLU A 716 -10.27 13.78 7.39
CA GLU A 716 -9.50 14.97 7.81
C GLU A 716 -8.68 14.72 9.07
N VAL A 717 -9.25 13.96 10.03
CA VAL A 717 -8.52 13.55 11.24
C VAL A 717 -7.42 12.56 10.89
N GLN A 718 -7.65 11.61 9.99
CA GLN A 718 -6.59 10.70 9.53
C GLN A 718 -5.47 11.49 8.82
N LEU A 719 -5.82 12.45 7.96
CA LEU A 719 -4.84 13.30 7.28
C LEU A 719 -4.02 14.13 8.28
N ASN A 720 -4.64 14.67 9.34
CA ASN A 720 -3.92 15.32 10.43
C ASN A 720 -2.96 14.35 11.15
N ILE A 721 -3.41 13.14 11.47
CA ILE A 721 -2.57 12.12 12.12
C ILE A 721 -1.37 11.76 11.24
N ILE A 722 -1.60 11.50 9.95
CA ILE A 722 -0.55 11.18 8.99
C ILE A 722 0.46 12.33 8.92
N ALA A 723 -0.01 13.56 8.70
CA ALA A 723 0.88 14.71 8.63
C ALA A 723 1.70 14.95 9.90
N GLU A 724 1.07 14.86 11.08
CA GLU A 724 1.74 15.22 12.34
C GLU A 724 2.63 14.10 12.87
N ARG A 725 2.23 12.83 12.68
CA ARG A 725 2.94 11.67 13.26
C ARG A 725 3.92 11.05 12.29
N LEU A 726 3.58 10.97 11.00
CA LEU A 726 4.48 10.41 9.99
C LEU A 726 5.42 11.47 9.43
N LEU A 727 4.85 12.61 9.01
CA LEU A 727 5.64 13.67 8.38
C LEU A 727 6.21 14.66 9.40
N GLY A 728 5.76 14.66 10.66
CA GLY A 728 6.22 15.59 11.68
C GLY A 728 5.84 17.05 11.41
N LEU A 729 4.74 17.29 10.69
CA LEU A 729 4.21 18.63 10.47
C LEU A 729 3.67 19.22 11.79
N PRO A 730 3.78 20.54 11.99
CA PRO A 730 3.33 21.19 13.22
C PRO A 730 1.80 21.09 13.39
N ARG A 731 1.34 20.98 14.64
CA ARG A 731 -0.09 20.94 14.96
C ARG A 731 -0.79 22.26 14.64
N ASP A 732 -2.09 22.17 14.40
CA ASP A 732 -2.95 23.36 14.30
C ASP A 732 -3.01 24.03 15.69
N PRO A 733 -3.04 25.38 15.76
CA PRO A 733 -3.07 26.12 17.03
C PRO A 733 -4.39 26.01 17.79
#